data_AF-A0A2E5C180-F1
#
_entry.id   AF-A0A2E5C180-F1
#
_cell.length_a   1.000
_cell.length_b   1.000
_cell.length_c   1.000
_cell.angle_alpha   90.00
_cell.angle_beta   90.00
_cell.angle_gamma   90.00
#
_symmetry.space_group_name_H-M   'P 1'
#
loop_
_entity.id
_entity.type
_entity.pdbx_description
1 polymer ?
#
loop_
_entity_poly.entity_id
_entity_poly.type
_entity_poly.pdbx_seq_one_letter_code
_entity_poly.pdbx_strand_id
1 'polypeptide(L)'
;MKNSNFTTQGGIKIEKAITPLDADSALNKIYQYIDTHKGALFVSNYEVPDRYSRWDLGFINPALELITKKRNFEINALNPNGSLILKVIEPEIMKHPHLEVLNSLSEKDNVMGTIYGTVNEMSEFFLEEERSRQPSVFSVIRAIFELFRSNDPYLGLYGAFGYDLVFQFETIQTKHERDDDHSDLHLFLPVEMVVVDRQKEEANKIEFNIHTPAGITESWWNTGIEFSVAAGNSDGQVHCDHKIGEFEKKVSKIKDSCRRGDFFEVVLSQTFSTGFNDKPSKLFGRICDQNPSPYSFLINMGKEQLVGASPEMYVRIKENRFETSPISGTVPIGKDPMETAELIKTLISSEKEESELTMCTDVDRNDMARICIPGSVRLIGRRLLERYSKLIHTVDHLEGILNNDRDAVDAILTHMWACTVTGSPKPTAMQTIENIENSPRGWYSGCIGFLWFNGFVSTGMTLRTVHLKNGKASVRAGATLLYDSEPSKEEKETQIKASAFLAATLGNKSSDTEEIDLPKSGEEKTVLFVDNHDSFVHILASYVRETGARVVTLRSGFPYRMFDEIFPDLLFVSPGPGYPKEHNVSEVVGEALERKIPVFGVCLGHQGIAEHFGGKLYTLEHPIHGKSSKIFHNEKSIFKGLPNPFIAGRYHSLYVDRATLPECFEITAKTENGLIMGIQHKTLPVASVQFHPESILTLKDKFGLRLINKVMTELTSISEQT
;
A
#
# COMPACT_ATOMS: atom_id res chain seq x y z
N MET A 1 -34.09 -1.70 19.64
CA MET A 1 -34.46 -0.66 18.66
C MET A 1 -34.47 0.69 19.38
N LYS A 2 -33.68 1.67 18.93
CA LYS A 2 -33.66 3.04 19.45
C LYS A 2 -34.28 3.95 18.40
N ASN A 3 -35.37 4.63 18.73
CA ASN A 3 -36.05 5.55 17.82
C ASN A 3 -35.80 7.00 18.27
N SER A 4 -35.58 7.89 17.32
CA SER A 4 -35.38 9.32 17.55
C SER A 4 -35.96 10.12 16.41
N ASN A 5 -36.44 11.33 16.68
CA ASN A 5 -36.99 12.22 15.65
C ASN A 5 -36.18 13.51 15.61
N PHE A 6 -35.99 14.08 14.43
CA PHE A 6 -35.38 15.39 14.25
C PHE A 6 -36.01 16.12 13.06
N THR A 7 -35.75 17.42 12.97
CA THR A 7 -36.18 18.25 11.85
C THR A 7 -34.94 18.84 11.20
N THR A 8 -34.84 18.73 9.88
CA THR A 8 -33.74 19.34 9.10
C THR A 8 -33.86 20.86 9.12
N GLN A 9 -32.80 21.58 8.78
CA GLN A 9 -32.85 23.04 8.65
C GLN A 9 -33.81 23.48 7.53
N GLY A 10 -33.98 22.66 6.49
CA GLY A 10 -35.02 22.82 5.47
C GLY A 10 -36.45 22.50 5.92
N GLY A 11 -36.68 22.19 7.21
CA GLY A 11 -38.01 21.97 7.78
C GLY A 11 -38.58 20.57 7.59
N ILE A 12 -37.78 19.60 7.16
CA ILE A 12 -38.23 18.22 6.92
C ILE A 12 -38.19 17.44 8.22
N LYS A 13 -39.31 16.85 8.63
CA LYS A 13 -39.35 15.97 9.80
C LYS A 13 -38.89 14.57 9.41
N ILE A 14 -37.95 14.00 10.18
CA ILE A 14 -37.39 12.68 9.94
C ILE A 14 -37.48 11.86 11.24
N GLU A 15 -37.98 10.64 11.12
CA GLU A 15 -37.95 9.64 12.18
C GLU A 15 -36.85 8.62 11.86
N LYS A 16 -35.93 8.44 12.80
CA LYS A 16 -34.80 7.51 12.67
C LYS A 16 -35.03 6.32 13.59
N ALA A 17 -34.93 5.13 13.02
CA ALA A 17 -34.90 3.88 13.77
C ALA A 17 -33.53 3.22 13.67
N ILE A 18 -33.00 2.80 14.81
CA ILE A 18 -31.73 2.06 14.91
C ILE A 18 -32.02 0.68 15.49
N THR A 19 -31.76 -0.35 14.70
CA THR A 19 -31.94 -1.75 15.08
C THR A 19 -30.58 -2.43 15.18
N PRO A 20 -30.14 -2.86 16.38
CA PRO A 20 -28.91 -3.61 16.54
C PRO A 20 -28.91 -4.89 15.69
N LEU A 21 -27.77 -5.21 15.10
CA LEU A 21 -27.52 -6.44 14.34
C LEU A 21 -26.35 -7.18 14.98
N ASP A 22 -26.23 -8.47 14.65
CA ASP A 22 -25.04 -9.25 14.94
C ASP A 22 -23.89 -8.81 14.02
N ALA A 23 -22.73 -8.47 14.60
CA ALA A 23 -21.64 -7.82 13.88
C ALA A 23 -21.01 -8.68 12.78
N ASP A 24 -20.98 -10.01 12.98
CA ASP A 24 -20.41 -10.96 12.04
C ASP A 24 -21.29 -11.18 10.81
N SER A 25 -22.62 -11.05 10.98
CA SER A 25 -23.60 -11.29 9.91
C SER A 25 -24.29 -10.03 9.37
N ALA A 26 -24.01 -8.85 9.93
CA ALA A 26 -24.71 -7.60 9.61
C ALA A 26 -24.72 -7.25 8.12
N LEU A 27 -23.62 -7.51 7.40
CA LEU A 27 -23.47 -7.17 5.98
C LEU A 27 -23.91 -8.29 5.03
N ASN A 28 -24.31 -9.47 5.53
CA ASN A 28 -24.59 -10.64 4.69
C ASN A 28 -25.68 -10.36 3.64
N LYS A 29 -26.75 -9.65 4.04
CA LYS A 29 -27.81 -9.23 3.11
C LYS A 29 -27.25 -8.33 2.00
N ILE A 30 -26.37 -7.41 2.32
CA ILE A 30 -25.77 -6.51 1.32
C ILE A 30 -24.91 -7.32 0.35
N TYR A 31 -23.99 -8.15 0.85
CA TYR A 31 -23.17 -9.03 0.01
C TYR A 31 -23.99 -9.97 -0.90
N GLN A 32 -25.16 -10.41 -0.45
CA GLN A 32 -26.05 -11.27 -1.23
C GLN A 32 -26.66 -10.56 -2.45
N TYR A 33 -27.01 -9.28 -2.33
CA TYR A 33 -27.80 -8.56 -3.34
C TYR A 33 -27.03 -7.48 -4.10
N ILE A 34 -25.92 -6.97 -3.56
CA ILE A 34 -25.16 -5.85 -4.14
C ILE A 34 -24.62 -6.13 -5.55
N ASP A 35 -24.48 -7.40 -5.95
CA ASP A 35 -24.03 -7.75 -7.31
C ASP A 35 -25.08 -7.42 -8.37
N THR A 36 -26.37 -7.47 -8.04
CA THR A 36 -27.48 -7.35 -9.00
C THR A 36 -28.43 -6.20 -8.68
N HIS A 37 -28.18 -5.46 -7.59
CA HIS A 37 -28.95 -4.30 -7.17
C HIS A 37 -28.04 -3.08 -7.01
N LYS A 38 -28.56 -1.89 -7.31
CA LYS A 38 -27.85 -0.63 -7.07
C LYS A 38 -27.61 -0.47 -5.56
N GLY A 39 -26.44 0.04 -5.21
CA GLY A 39 -26.04 0.20 -3.82
C GLY A 39 -24.55 0.48 -3.69
N ALA A 40 -24.09 0.57 -2.46
CA ALA A 40 -22.68 0.72 -2.18
C ALA A 40 -22.28 0.04 -0.87
N LEU A 41 -21.01 -0.33 -0.80
CA LEU A 41 -20.33 -0.84 0.36
C LEU A 41 -19.01 -0.07 0.49
N PHE A 42 -18.78 0.55 1.64
CA PHE A 42 -17.57 1.27 2.01
C PHE A 42 -16.97 0.61 3.24
N VAL A 43 -15.70 0.29 3.20
CA VAL A 43 -14.97 -0.45 4.24
C VAL A 43 -13.66 0.28 4.52
N SER A 44 -13.44 0.62 5.78
CA SER A 44 -12.13 1.00 6.31
C SER A 44 -11.58 -0.20 7.07
N ASN A 45 -10.77 -1.02 6.41
CA ASN A 45 -10.10 -2.17 7.03
C ASN A 45 -8.66 -1.84 7.47
N TYR A 46 -8.37 -0.54 7.64
CA TYR A 46 -7.08 -0.02 8.02
C TYR A 46 -7.21 0.90 9.24
N GLU A 47 -6.23 0.85 10.13
CA GLU A 47 -6.22 1.64 11.35
C GLU A 47 -4.89 2.37 11.48
N VAL A 48 -4.97 3.68 11.65
CA VAL A 48 -3.84 4.53 12.04
C VAL A 48 -4.36 5.38 13.19
N PRO A 49 -3.72 5.32 14.38
CA PRO A 49 -4.14 6.12 15.52
C PRO A 49 -4.40 7.58 15.13
N ASP A 50 -5.52 8.11 15.61
CA ASP A 50 -5.99 9.49 15.37
C ASP A 50 -6.28 9.89 13.91
N ARG A 51 -6.07 8.99 12.94
CA ARG A 51 -6.26 9.26 11.50
C ARG A 51 -7.27 8.35 10.82
N TYR A 52 -7.24 7.05 11.02
CA TYR A 52 -8.18 6.09 10.42
C TYR A 52 -8.69 5.13 11.48
N SER A 53 -10.01 4.97 11.56
CA SER A 53 -10.67 3.94 12.37
C SER A 53 -11.26 2.86 11.47
N ARG A 54 -11.52 1.68 12.06
CA ARG A 54 -12.13 0.55 11.33
C ARG A 54 -13.65 0.61 11.41
N TRP A 55 -14.30 0.62 10.25
CA TRP A 55 -15.75 0.68 10.13
C TRP A 55 -16.20 0.19 8.75
N ASP A 56 -17.44 -0.30 8.68
CA ASP A 56 -18.09 -0.66 7.43
C ASP A 56 -19.45 0.03 7.31
N LEU A 57 -19.78 0.50 6.12
CA LEU A 57 -21.05 1.12 5.77
C LEU A 57 -21.57 0.48 4.49
N GLY A 58 -22.83 0.07 4.45
CA GLY A 58 -23.40 -0.38 3.19
C GLY A 58 -24.90 -0.30 3.10
N PHE A 59 -25.39 -0.27 1.87
CA PHE A 59 -26.81 -0.24 1.54
C PHE A 59 -27.06 -0.85 0.16
N ILE A 60 -28.30 -1.29 -0.04
CA ILE A 60 -28.86 -1.71 -1.33
C ILE A 60 -30.19 -0.99 -1.52
N ASN A 61 -30.66 -0.87 -2.76
CA ASN A 61 -31.95 -0.25 -3.09
C ASN A 61 -32.08 1.19 -2.53
N PRO A 62 -31.13 2.10 -2.84
CA PRO A 62 -31.25 3.49 -2.43
C PRO A 62 -32.54 4.12 -2.97
N ALA A 63 -33.07 5.13 -2.28
CA ALA A 63 -34.32 5.77 -2.68
C ALA A 63 -34.14 6.64 -3.93
N LEU A 64 -33.04 7.40 -3.97
CA LEU A 64 -32.68 8.25 -5.11
C LEU A 64 -31.28 7.94 -5.64
N GLU A 65 -31.07 8.29 -6.90
CA GLU A 65 -29.75 8.56 -7.46
C GLU A 65 -29.68 9.93 -8.12
N LEU A 66 -28.52 10.58 -8.04
CA LEU A 66 -28.15 11.78 -8.77
C LEU A 66 -27.04 11.40 -9.74
N ILE A 67 -27.29 11.59 -11.03
CA ILE A 67 -26.35 11.31 -12.12
C ILE A 67 -26.07 12.61 -12.86
N THR A 68 -24.82 12.86 -13.23
CA THR A 68 -24.48 14.04 -14.05
C THR A 68 -23.65 13.67 -15.25
N LYS A 69 -23.83 14.43 -16.33
CA LYS A 69 -22.99 14.39 -17.52
C LYS A 69 -22.80 15.79 -18.06
N LYS A 70 -21.56 16.25 -18.13
CA LYS A 70 -21.23 17.65 -18.38
C LYS A 70 -22.05 18.53 -17.42
N ARG A 71 -22.78 19.51 -17.96
CA ARG A 71 -23.65 20.40 -17.16
C ARG A 71 -25.07 19.86 -16.96
N ASN A 72 -25.39 18.68 -17.48
CA ASN A 72 -26.70 18.06 -17.30
C ASN A 72 -26.72 17.22 -16.02
N PHE A 73 -27.85 17.22 -15.34
CA PHE A 73 -28.08 16.39 -14.16
C PHE A 73 -29.46 15.72 -14.23
N GLU A 74 -29.55 14.55 -13.60
CA GLU A 74 -30.79 13.80 -13.40
C GLU A 74 -30.86 13.31 -11.95
N ILE A 75 -31.99 13.53 -11.28
CA ILE A 75 -32.33 12.96 -9.97
C ILE A 75 -33.48 11.97 -10.19
N ASN A 76 -33.19 10.69 -10.00
CA ASN A 76 -34.08 9.59 -10.36
C ASN A 76 -34.63 8.90 -9.11
N ALA A 77 -35.94 8.71 -9.05
CA ALA A 77 -36.63 7.91 -8.04
C ALA A 77 -36.54 6.42 -8.36
N LEU A 78 -35.73 5.69 -7.58
CA LEU A 78 -35.46 4.28 -7.80
C LEU A 78 -36.56 3.36 -7.23
N ASN A 79 -37.38 3.87 -6.32
CA ASN A 79 -38.49 3.17 -5.68
C ASN A 79 -39.52 4.19 -5.15
N PRO A 80 -40.66 3.74 -4.55
CA PRO A 80 -41.69 4.66 -4.05
C PRO A 80 -41.20 5.67 -3.01
N ASN A 81 -40.21 5.31 -2.18
CA ASN A 81 -39.59 6.26 -1.25
C ASN A 81 -38.92 7.40 -2.01
N GLY A 82 -38.21 7.09 -3.10
CA GLY A 82 -37.63 8.09 -3.99
C GLY A 82 -38.66 9.08 -4.52
N SER A 83 -39.80 8.60 -5.02
CA SER A 83 -40.86 9.46 -5.57
C SER A 83 -41.42 10.44 -4.53
N LEU A 84 -41.54 10.01 -3.26
CA LEU A 84 -41.93 10.89 -2.16
C LEU A 84 -40.86 11.97 -1.90
N ILE A 85 -39.58 11.58 -1.85
CA ILE A 85 -38.47 12.51 -1.58
C ILE A 85 -38.33 13.53 -2.72
N LEU A 86 -38.54 13.13 -3.98
CA LEU A 86 -38.52 14.06 -5.11
C LEU A 86 -39.51 15.21 -4.94
N LYS A 87 -40.68 14.98 -4.30
CA LYS A 87 -41.67 16.04 -4.05
C LYS A 87 -41.21 17.11 -3.08
N VAL A 88 -40.17 16.81 -2.29
CA VAL A 88 -39.54 17.77 -1.38
C VAL A 88 -38.36 18.48 -2.05
N ILE A 89 -37.61 17.77 -2.90
CA ILE A 89 -36.44 18.32 -3.62
C ILE A 89 -36.88 19.23 -4.79
N GLU A 90 -37.92 18.84 -5.52
CA GLU A 90 -38.40 19.51 -6.74
C GLU A 90 -38.61 21.03 -6.54
N PRO A 91 -39.33 21.52 -5.51
CA PRO A 91 -39.54 22.96 -5.33
C PRO A 91 -38.27 23.77 -5.07
N GLU A 92 -37.24 23.16 -4.48
CA GLU A 92 -35.97 23.83 -4.16
C GLU A 92 -35.09 23.92 -5.42
N ILE A 93 -35.00 22.82 -6.17
CA ILE A 93 -34.27 22.79 -7.44
C ILE A 93 -34.92 23.73 -8.47
N MET A 94 -36.26 23.75 -8.57
CA MET A 94 -37.02 24.60 -9.51
C MET A 94 -36.78 26.11 -9.34
N LYS A 95 -36.32 26.56 -8.17
CA LYS A 95 -36.08 27.97 -7.87
C LYS A 95 -34.61 28.35 -7.88
N HIS A 96 -33.71 27.38 -8.09
CA HIS A 96 -32.29 27.60 -7.91
C HIS A 96 -31.72 28.45 -9.07
N PRO A 97 -31.06 29.59 -8.80
CA PRO A 97 -30.68 30.58 -9.83
C PRO A 97 -29.63 30.07 -10.82
N HIS A 98 -28.90 29.01 -10.47
CA HIS A 98 -27.87 28.41 -11.35
C HIS A 98 -28.44 27.43 -12.40
N LEU A 99 -29.76 27.25 -12.50
CA LEU A 99 -30.37 26.21 -13.34
C LEU A 99 -31.31 26.85 -14.39
N GLU A 100 -31.15 26.51 -15.67
CA GLU A 100 -31.86 27.17 -16.79
C GLU A 100 -33.05 26.36 -17.31
N VAL A 101 -32.92 25.03 -17.29
CA VAL A 101 -33.90 24.10 -17.86
C VAL A 101 -34.22 23.06 -16.82
N LEU A 102 -35.48 22.98 -16.40
CA LEU A 102 -35.93 22.03 -15.38
C LEU A 102 -37.26 21.44 -15.79
N ASN A 103 -37.27 20.12 -15.95
CA ASN A 103 -38.46 19.35 -16.28
C ASN A 103 -38.61 18.22 -15.27
N SER A 104 -39.85 17.97 -14.86
CA SER A 104 -40.24 16.83 -14.04
C SER A 104 -41.04 15.85 -14.90
N LEU A 105 -40.65 14.58 -14.92
CA LEU A 105 -41.45 13.51 -15.51
C LEU A 105 -41.98 12.61 -14.41
N SER A 106 -43.26 12.23 -14.52
CA SER A 106 -43.90 11.32 -13.58
C SER A 106 -43.34 9.89 -13.67
N GLU A 107 -42.98 9.43 -14.88
CA GLU A 107 -42.36 8.11 -15.12
C GLU A 107 -41.46 8.16 -16.38
N LYS A 108 -40.27 7.55 -16.33
CA LYS A 108 -39.34 7.38 -17.48
C LYS A 108 -38.52 6.11 -17.26
N ASP A 109 -38.40 5.24 -18.27
CA ASP A 109 -37.42 4.14 -18.34
C ASP A 109 -37.16 3.37 -17.01
N ASN A 110 -38.19 2.72 -16.45
CA ASN A 110 -38.12 1.96 -15.18
C ASN A 110 -37.84 2.79 -13.90
N VAL A 111 -37.97 4.12 -13.96
CA VAL A 111 -37.84 5.06 -12.84
C VAL A 111 -39.21 5.68 -12.54
N MET A 112 -39.58 5.74 -11.24
CA MET A 112 -40.91 6.18 -10.76
C MET A 112 -41.06 7.71 -10.66
N GLY A 113 -40.17 8.45 -11.33
CA GLY A 113 -40.11 9.91 -11.35
C GLY A 113 -38.69 10.42 -11.54
N THR A 114 -38.53 11.49 -12.31
CA THR A 114 -37.23 12.11 -12.59
C THR A 114 -37.33 13.63 -12.58
N ILE A 115 -36.38 14.28 -11.90
CA ILE A 115 -36.06 15.70 -12.06
C ILE A 115 -34.81 15.76 -12.94
N TYR A 116 -34.86 16.47 -14.07
CA TYR A 116 -33.68 16.65 -14.89
C TYR A 116 -33.55 18.10 -15.33
N GLY A 117 -32.30 18.49 -15.60
CA GLY A 117 -32.01 19.83 -16.04
C GLY A 117 -30.57 20.08 -16.44
N THR A 118 -30.31 21.35 -16.74
CA THR A 118 -28.99 21.83 -17.13
C THR A 118 -28.59 22.98 -16.22
N VAL A 119 -27.34 22.94 -15.77
CA VAL A 119 -26.73 24.01 -14.99
C VAL A 119 -26.18 25.09 -15.92
N ASN A 120 -26.49 26.35 -15.61
CA ASN A 120 -26.01 27.53 -16.33
C ASN A 120 -24.49 27.52 -16.43
N GLU A 121 -23.93 28.19 -17.43
CA GLU A 121 -22.48 28.39 -17.53
C GLU A 121 -21.94 29.28 -16.39
N MET A 122 -20.64 29.19 -16.14
CA MET A 122 -19.97 30.11 -15.22
C MET A 122 -20.03 31.54 -15.78
N SER A 123 -20.02 32.53 -14.89
CA SER A 123 -19.86 33.92 -15.32
C SER A 123 -18.52 34.10 -16.04
N GLU A 124 -18.48 34.97 -17.05
CA GLU A 124 -17.24 35.26 -17.78
C GLU A 124 -16.13 35.81 -16.86
N PHE A 125 -16.54 36.59 -15.84
CA PHE A 125 -15.63 37.17 -14.85
C PHE A 125 -16.17 36.96 -13.43
N PHE A 126 -15.30 36.50 -12.54
CA PHE A 126 -15.56 36.35 -11.10
C PHE A 126 -14.24 36.40 -10.32
N LEU A 127 -14.33 36.62 -9.00
CA LEU A 127 -13.17 36.53 -8.11
C LEU A 127 -12.78 35.06 -7.94
N GLU A 128 -11.49 34.75 -7.97
CA GLU A 128 -11.00 33.37 -7.92
C GLU A 128 -11.38 32.64 -6.61
N GLU A 129 -11.55 33.39 -5.52
CA GLU A 129 -12.07 32.91 -4.23
C GLU A 129 -13.52 32.41 -4.33
N GLU A 130 -14.29 32.91 -5.32
CA GLU A 130 -15.68 32.55 -5.60
C GLU A 130 -15.81 31.47 -6.68
N ARG A 131 -14.70 30.87 -7.13
CA ARG A 131 -14.71 29.81 -8.15
C ARG A 131 -15.60 28.64 -7.74
N SER A 132 -15.50 28.16 -6.50
CA SER A 132 -16.33 27.04 -6.02
C SER A 132 -17.82 27.38 -5.97
N ARG A 133 -18.16 28.68 -5.90
CA ARG A 133 -19.55 29.18 -5.83
C ARG A 133 -20.17 29.43 -7.21
N GLN A 134 -19.41 29.31 -8.30
CA GLN A 134 -19.96 29.46 -9.64
C GLN A 134 -20.95 28.33 -10.00
N PRO A 135 -21.89 28.58 -10.93
CA PRO A 135 -22.78 27.55 -11.47
C PRO A 135 -22.02 26.29 -11.86
N SER A 136 -22.45 25.15 -11.31
CA SER A 136 -21.96 23.80 -11.61
C SER A 136 -22.91 22.75 -11.04
N VAL A 137 -22.73 21.47 -11.38
CA VAL A 137 -23.54 20.37 -10.83
C VAL A 137 -23.52 20.31 -9.30
N PHE A 138 -22.50 20.86 -8.66
CA PHE A 138 -22.43 20.98 -7.20
C PHE A 138 -23.43 21.98 -6.62
N SER A 139 -24.02 22.85 -7.45
CA SER A 139 -25.17 23.69 -7.05
C SER A 139 -26.39 22.83 -6.71
N VAL A 140 -26.62 21.75 -7.48
CA VAL A 140 -27.68 20.76 -7.22
C VAL A 140 -27.39 20.02 -5.92
N ILE A 141 -26.13 19.60 -5.73
CA ILE A 141 -25.70 18.91 -4.50
C ILE A 141 -25.90 19.82 -3.28
N ARG A 142 -25.50 21.09 -3.35
CA ARG A 142 -25.70 22.06 -2.25
C ARG A 142 -27.16 22.30 -1.93
N ALA A 143 -28.03 22.42 -2.95
CA ALA A 143 -29.46 22.58 -2.73
C ALA A 143 -30.07 21.39 -1.96
N ILE A 144 -29.71 20.16 -2.34
CA ILE A 144 -30.10 18.94 -1.60
C ILE A 144 -29.50 18.95 -0.19
N PHE A 145 -28.22 19.34 -0.07
CA PHE A 145 -27.50 19.35 1.19
C PHE A 145 -28.14 20.29 2.22
N GLU A 146 -28.45 21.53 1.84
CA GLU A 146 -29.09 22.51 2.72
C GLU A 146 -30.52 22.10 3.10
N LEU A 147 -31.26 21.52 2.16
CA LEU A 147 -32.62 21.01 2.39
C LEU A 147 -32.64 19.92 3.49
N PHE A 148 -31.68 19.00 3.46
CA PHE A 148 -31.56 17.90 4.42
C PHE A 148 -30.62 18.16 5.60
N ARG A 149 -30.05 19.37 5.70
CA ARG A 149 -29.06 19.72 6.71
C ARG A 149 -29.54 19.40 8.13
N SER A 150 -28.79 18.60 8.88
CA SER A 150 -29.19 18.10 10.20
C SER A 150 -27.98 17.68 11.03
N ASN A 151 -28.17 17.33 12.30
CA ASN A 151 -27.07 16.81 13.14
C ASN A 151 -26.93 15.28 13.05
N ASP A 152 -27.67 14.61 12.14
CA ASP A 152 -27.64 13.15 12.05
C ASP A 152 -26.31 12.64 11.46
N PRO A 153 -25.68 11.61 12.07
CA PRO A 153 -24.37 11.15 11.65
C PRO A 153 -24.35 10.14 10.49
N TYR A 154 -25.43 9.94 9.72
CA TYR A 154 -25.40 9.01 8.57
C TYR A 154 -26.30 9.40 7.39
N LEU A 155 -27.29 10.29 7.59
CA LEU A 155 -28.11 10.75 6.48
C LEU A 155 -27.27 11.61 5.52
N GLY A 156 -27.20 11.22 4.25
CA GLY A 156 -26.33 11.89 3.28
C GLY A 156 -26.36 11.30 1.87
N LEU A 157 -25.43 11.78 1.05
CA LEU A 157 -25.18 11.31 -0.31
C LEU A 157 -23.93 10.42 -0.35
N TYR A 158 -23.99 9.34 -1.10
CA TYR A 158 -22.95 8.30 -1.15
C TYR A 158 -22.64 7.91 -2.58
N GLY A 159 -21.38 7.85 -2.99
CA GLY A 159 -21.05 7.38 -4.34
C GLY A 159 -19.70 7.85 -4.86
N ALA A 160 -19.67 8.20 -6.15
CA ALA A 160 -18.44 8.50 -6.88
C ALA A 160 -18.54 9.79 -7.69
N PHE A 161 -17.37 10.43 -7.82
CA PHE A 161 -17.12 11.63 -8.60
C PHE A 161 -16.03 11.30 -9.62
N GLY A 162 -16.29 11.57 -10.89
CA GLY A 162 -15.39 11.32 -12.01
C GLY A 162 -14.49 12.52 -12.32
N TYR A 163 -13.36 12.25 -12.96
CA TYR A 163 -12.35 13.24 -13.31
C TYR A 163 -12.90 14.39 -14.15
N ASP A 164 -13.75 14.07 -15.12
CA ASP A 164 -14.28 15.01 -16.11
C ASP A 164 -15.16 16.13 -15.51
N LEU A 165 -15.56 16.02 -14.22
CA LEU A 165 -16.20 17.12 -13.48
C LEU A 165 -15.36 18.40 -13.50
N VAL A 166 -14.02 18.27 -13.54
CA VAL A 166 -13.11 19.42 -13.53
C VAL A 166 -13.30 20.34 -14.73
N PHE A 167 -13.80 19.82 -15.86
CA PHE A 167 -14.07 20.62 -17.07
C PHE A 167 -15.23 21.60 -16.92
N GLN A 168 -16.00 21.51 -15.82
CA GLN A 168 -16.98 22.54 -15.49
C GLN A 168 -16.35 23.79 -14.86
N PHE A 169 -15.10 23.69 -14.38
CA PHE A 169 -14.39 24.71 -13.60
C PHE A 169 -13.10 25.18 -14.26
N GLU A 170 -12.47 24.33 -15.06
CA GLU A 170 -11.23 24.61 -15.78
C GLU A 170 -11.46 24.61 -17.28
N THR A 171 -10.85 25.58 -17.97
CA THR A 171 -10.94 25.69 -19.42
C THR A 171 -9.99 24.71 -20.11
N ILE A 172 -10.40 23.44 -20.18
CA ILE A 172 -9.66 22.38 -20.88
C ILE A 172 -10.28 22.11 -22.24
N GLN A 173 -9.47 22.15 -23.30
CA GLN A 173 -9.88 21.73 -24.63
C GLN A 173 -9.93 20.21 -24.69
N THR A 174 -11.14 19.66 -24.81
CA THR A 174 -11.37 18.21 -24.90
C THR A 174 -10.92 17.67 -26.26
N LYS A 175 -10.10 16.63 -26.24
CA LYS A 175 -9.62 15.88 -27.41
C LYS A 175 -10.35 14.55 -27.56
N HIS A 176 -10.66 13.88 -26.45
CA HIS A 176 -11.28 12.56 -26.48
C HIS A 176 -12.80 12.64 -26.63
N GLU A 177 -13.38 11.70 -27.38
CA GLU A 177 -14.82 11.46 -27.33
C GLU A 177 -15.15 10.69 -26.04
N ARG A 178 -16.28 11.04 -25.41
CA ARG A 178 -16.82 10.34 -24.24
C ARG A 178 -18.08 9.62 -24.66
N ASP A 179 -18.25 8.39 -24.19
CA ASP A 179 -19.42 7.56 -24.50
C ASP A 179 -20.74 8.25 -24.12
N ASP A 180 -21.83 7.89 -24.80
CA ASP A 180 -23.16 8.46 -24.53
C ASP A 180 -23.66 8.15 -23.11
N ASP A 181 -23.29 6.99 -22.57
CA ASP A 181 -23.63 6.55 -21.22
C ASP A 181 -22.59 6.96 -20.15
N HIS A 182 -21.59 7.78 -20.51
CA HIS A 182 -20.58 8.28 -19.57
C HIS A 182 -21.21 9.18 -18.50
N SER A 183 -20.94 8.88 -17.24
CA SER A 183 -21.36 9.67 -16.08
C SER A 183 -20.15 10.31 -15.41
N ASP A 184 -20.25 11.59 -15.10
CA ASP A 184 -19.21 12.34 -14.39
C ASP A 184 -19.42 12.28 -12.87
N LEU A 185 -20.62 11.93 -12.42
CA LEU A 185 -20.99 11.83 -11.01
C LEU A 185 -22.13 10.85 -10.87
N HIS A 186 -22.07 10.01 -9.84
CA HIS A 186 -23.17 9.12 -9.45
C HIS A 186 -23.24 9.03 -7.93
N LEU A 187 -24.24 9.67 -7.34
CA LEU A 187 -24.49 9.67 -5.90
C LEU A 187 -25.85 9.05 -5.60
N PHE A 188 -25.94 8.34 -4.47
CA PHE A 188 -27.14 7.71 -3.96
C PHE A 188 -27.60 8.38 -2.67
N LEU A 189 -28.91 8.44 -2.47
CA LEU A 189 -29.54 8.77 -1.19
C LEU A 189 -30.27 7.53 -0.65
N PRO A 190 -29.65 6.75 0.25
CA PRO A 190 -30.32 5.65 0.92
C PRO A 190 -31.21 6.13 2.07
N VAL A 191 -32.32 5.43 2.31
CA VAL A 191 -33.16 5.60 3.52
C VAL A 191 -33.09 4.40 4.45
N GLU A 192 -32.34 3.36 4.07
CA GLU A 192 -31.95 2.23 4.91
C GLU A 192 -30.48 1.91 4.66
N MET A 193 -29.72 1.67 5.72
CA MET A 193 -28.32 1.25 5.62
C MET A 193 -27.89 0.41 6.82
N VAL A 194 -26.77 -0.30 6.67
CA VAL A 194 -26.09 -1.01 7.74
C VAL A 194 -24.78 -0.31 8.05
N VAL A 195 -24.52 -0.12 9.35
CA VAL A 195 -23.30 0.46 9.89
C VAL A 195 -22.66 -0.52 10.85
N VAL A 196 -21.37 -0.79 10.69
CA VAL A 196 -20.58 -1.65 11.56
C VAL A 196 -19.41 -0.84 12.10
N ASP A 197 -19.39 -0.60 13.41
CA ASP A 197 -18.23 -0.05 14.13
C ASP A 197 -17.36 -1.22 14.57
N ARG A 198 -16.28 -1.48 13.83
CA ARG A 198 -15.39 -2.63 14.06
C ARG A 198 -14.52 -2.45 15.30
N GLN A 199 -14.40 -1.21 15.82
CA GLN A 199 -13.66 -0.94 17.04
C GLN A 199 -14.49 -1.23 18.28
N LYS A 200 -15.81 -0.97 18.22
CA LYS A 200 -16.75 -1.28 19.30
C LYS A 200 -17.42 -2.66 19.18
N GLU A 201 -17.19 -3.35 18.07
CA GLU A 201 -17.88 -4.61 17.73
C GLU A 201 -19.41 -4.44 17.71
N GLU A 202 -19.88 -3.26 17.29
CA GLU A 202 -21.30 -2.91 17.21
C GLU A 202 -21.77 -2.84 15.76
N ALA A 203 -22.88 -3.50 15.44
CA ALA A 203 -23.54 -3.34 14.15
C ALA A 203 -24.99 -2.88 14.31
N ASN A 204 -25.41 -1.99 13.41
CA ASN A 204 -26.75 -1.41 13.45
C ASN A 204 -27.32 -1.27 12.03
N LYS A 205 -28.59 -1.64 11.87
CA LYS A 205 -29.41 -1.17 10.76
C LYS A 205 -30.00 0.19 11.12
N ILE A 206 -29.87 1.15 10.22
CA ILE A 206 -30.44 2.50 10.36
C ILE A 206 -31.50 2.68 9.29
N GLU A 207 -32.68 3.14 9.70
CA GLU A 207 -33.82 3.44 8.83
C GLU A 207 -34.25 4.90 9.04
N PHE A 208 -34.51 5.62 7.94
CA PHE A 208 -34.96 7.01 7.93
C PHE A 208 -36.36 7.10 7.31
N ASN A 209 -37.36 7.45 8.12
CA ASN A 209 -38.71 7.74 7.69
C ASN A 209 -38.87 9.26 7.52
N ILE A 210 -38.79 9.72 6.28
CA ILE A 210 -38.79 11.13 5.88
C ILE A 210 -40.24 11.55 5.63
N HIS A 211 -40.73 12.55 6.35
CA HIS A 211 -42.06 13.12 6.16
C HIS A 211 -42.03 14.07 4.96
N THR A 212 -42.93 13.83 4.01
CA THR A 212 -43.09 14.63 2.79
C THR A 212 -44.53 15.11 2.67
N PRO A 213 -44.83 16.13 1.82
CA PRO A 213 -46.20 16.53 1.55
C PRO A 213 -47.10 15.40 0.98
N ALA A 214 -46.50 14.38 0.39
CA ALA A 214 -47.20 13.26 -0.26
C ALA A 214 -47.29 11.99 0.60
N GLY A 215 -46.67 11.95 1.78
CA GLY A 215 -46.60 10.77 2.65
C GLY A 215 -45.27 10.65 3.38
N ILE A 216 -45.04 9.51 4.02
CA ILE A 216 -43.82 9.21 4.80
C ILE A 216 -43.09 8.07 4.10
N THR A 217 -41.76 8.12 4.02
CA THR A 217 -40.98 6.99 3.48
C THR A 217 -41.03 5.79 4.43
N GLU A 218 -41.11 4.58 3.88
CA GLU A 218 -41.32 3.34 4.64
C GLU A 218 -40.37 2.22 4.18
N SER A 219 -39.89 1.39 5.11
CA SER A 219 -38.83 0.42 4.79
C SER A 219 -39.26 -0.71 3.85
N TRP A 220 -40.56 -1.06 3.81
CA TRP A 220 -41.06 -2.05 2.84
C TRP A 220 -41.02 -1.55 1.39
N TRP A 221 -40.87 -0.25 1.15
CA TRP A 221 -40.69 0.34 -0.18
C TRP A 221 -39.22 0.42 -0.61
N ASN A 222 -38.27 -0.10 0.18
CA ASN A 222 -36.87 -0.25 -0.20
C ASN A 222 -36.67 -1.41 -1.18
N THR A 223 -37.39 -1.36 -2.28
CA THR A 223 -37.31 -2.29 -3.41
C THR A 223 -36.33 -1.76 -4.45
N GLY A 224 -35.83 -2.64 -5.30
CA GLY A 224 -34.97 -2.29 -6.42
C GLY A 224 -35.20 -3.23 -7.59
N ILE A 225 -34.80 -2.78 -8.77
CA ILE A 225 -34.88 -3.58 -10.00
C ILE A 225 -33.57 -4.33 -10.14
N GLU A 226 -33.66 -5.65 -10.26
CA GLU A 226 -32.53 -6.49 -10.55
C GLU A 226 -32.05 -6.26 -11.99
N PHE A 227 -30.74 -6.07 -12.18
CA PHE A 227 -30.15 -5.99 -13.52
C PHE A 227 -29.25 -7.18 -13.82
N SER A 228 -29.09 -7.47 -15.10
CA SER A 228 -28.18 -8.51 -15.56
C SER A 228 -26.73 -8.02 -15.50
N VAL A 229 -25.88 -8.78 -14.82
CA VAL A 229 -24.43 -8.53 -14.79
C VAL A 229 -23.82 -9.04 -16.10
N ALA A 230 -23.21 -8.16 -16.87
CA ALA A 230 -22.53 -8.54 -18.10
C ALA A 230 -21.33 -9.44 -17.79
N ALA A 231 -21.26 -10.59 -18.45
CA ALA A 231 -20.16 -11.55 -18.35
C ALA A 231 -19.27 -11.48 -19.60
N GLY A 232 -17.97 -11.27 -19.40
CA GLY A 232 -16.97 -11.28 -20.47
C GLY A 232 -16.23 -12.61 -20.60
N ASN A 233 -15.50 -12.76 -21.70
CA ASN A 233 -14.64 -13.93 -21.91
C ASN A 233 -13.36 -13.82 -21.05
N SER A 234 -13.21 -14.70 -20.07
CA SER A 234 -12.07 -14.71 -19.13
C SER A 234 -10.93 -15.59 -19.68
N ASP A 235 -10.34 -15.17 -20.80
CA ASP A 235 -9.23 -15.88 -21.44
C ASP A 235 -7.86 -15.66 -20.75
N GLY A 236 -7.84 -14.82 -19.71
CA GLY A 236 -6.64 -14.46 -18.95
C GLY A 236 -5.73 -13.46 -19.66
N GLN A 237 -6.12 -12.92 -20.82
CA GLN A 237 -5.31 -11.97 -21.56
C GLN A 237 -5.51 -10.56 -21.02
N VAL A 238 -4.39 -9.90 -20.70
CA VAL A 238 -4.38 -8.49 -20.31
C VAL A 238 -4.03 -7.64 -21.53
N HIS A 239 -4.92 -6.72 -21.88
CA HIS A 239 -4.72 -5.72 -22.92
C HIS A 239 -4.37 -4.37 -22.30
N CYS A 240 -3.28 -3.75 -22.77
CA CYS A 240 -2.93 -2.37 -22.45
C CYS A 240 -3.32 -1.45 -23.62
N ASP A 241 -3.80 -0.25 -23.33
CA ASP A 241 -4.09 0.79 -24.33
C ASP A 241 -2.82 1.45 -24.93
N HIS A 242 -1.65 1.11 -24.41
CA HIS A 242 -0.34 1.51 -24.93
C HIS A 242 0.41 0.30 -25.46
N LYS A 243 1.14 0.50 -26.58
CA LYS A 243 2.14 -0.48 -27.05
C LYS A 243 3.37 -0.45 -26.14
N ILE A 244 4.11 -1.56 -26.07
CA ILE A 244 5.38 -1.63 -25.33
C ILE A 244 6.33 -0.49 -25.79
N GLY A 245 6.83 0.30 -24.83
CA GLY A 245 7.70 1.45 -25.08
C GLY A 245 6.99 2.71 -25.62
N GLU A 246 5.67 2.68 -25.80
CA GLU A 246 4.89 3.87 -26.16
C GLU A 246 4.82 4.84 -24.96
N PHE A 247 4.62 4.32 -23.74
CA PHE A 247 4.57 5.16 -22.55
C PHE A 247 5.95 5.78 -22.28
N GLU A 248 7.05 5.04 -22.44
CA GLU A 248 8.42 5.57 -22.32
C GLU A 248 8.67 6.79 -23.25
N LYS A 249 8.15 6.74 -24.48
CA LYS A 249 8.24 7.87 -25.43
C LYS A 249 7.44 9.08 -24.95
N LYS A 250 6.26 8.85 -24.37
CA LYS A 250 5.46 9.91 -23.75
C LYS A 250 6.21 10.55 -22.59
N VAL A 251 6.81 9.74 -21.69
CA VAL A 251 7.66 10.25 -20.60
C VAL A 251 8.81 11.11 -21.13
N SER A 252 9.48 10.67 -22.20
CA SER A 252 10.57 11.45 -22.81
C SER A 252 10.09 12.82 -23.31
N LYS A 253 8.90 12.89 -23.94
CA LYS A 253 8.29 14.15 -24.39
C LYS A 253 7.91 15.07 -23.23
N ILE A 254 7.43 14.49 -22.12
CA ILE A 254 7.11 15.22 -20.90
C ILE A 254 8.36 15.87 -20.33
N LYS A 255 9.48 15.16 -20.26
CA LYS A 255 10.77 15.71 -19.77
C LYS A 255 11.22 16.94 -20.54
N ASP A 256 11.06 16.96 -21.86
CA ASP A 256 11.38 18.14 -22.68
C ASP A 256 10.50 19.34 -22.35
N SER A 257 9.24 19.10 -21.97
CA SER A 257 8.28 20.14 -21.58
C SER A 257 8.58 20.66 -20.17
N CYS A 258 8.93 19.77 -19.23
CA CYS A 258 9.47 20.15 -17.91
C CYS A 258 10.71 21.03 -18.04
N ARG A 259 11.65 20.65 -18.91
CA ARG A 259 12.89 21.41 -19.17
C ARG A 259 12.63 22.81 -19.71
N ARG A 260 11.56 22.99 -20.49
CA ARG A 260 11.14 24.30 -21.01
C ARG A 260 10.45 25.15 -19.94
N GLY A 261 9.95 24.54 -18.87
CA GLY A 261 9.20 25.21 -17.80
C GLY A 261 7.70 25.29 -18.07
N ASP A 262 7.15 24.39 -18.89
CA ASP A 262 5.70 24.38 -19.15
C ASP A 262 4.91 23.92 -17.91
N PHE A 263 5.49 22.99 -17.15
CA PHE A 263 4.97 22.47 -15.88
C PHE A 263 6.12 21.83 -15.09
N PHE A 264 5.97 21.74 -13.77
CA PHE A 264 6.95 21.12 -12.86
C PHE A 264 6.83 19.60 -12.91
N GLU A 265 5.59 19.10 -12.87
CA GLU A 265 5.26 17.68 -12.91
C GLU A 265 3.91 17.44 -13.60
N VAL A 266 3.75 16.25 -14.15
CA VAL A 266 2.48 15.76 -14.71
C VAL A 266 2.34 14.27 -14.47
N VAL A 267 1.13 13.83 -14.17
CA VAL A 267 0.84 12.41 -13.94
C VAL A 267 0.18 11.86 -15.20
N LEU A 268 0.88 10.98 -15.92
CA LEU A 268 0.30 10.24 -17.04
C LEU A 268 -0.06 8.82 -16.61
N SER A 269 -1.04 8.24 -17.30
CA SER A 269 -1.58 6.93 -16.98
C SER A 269 -1.79 6.01 -18.18
N GLN A 270 -1.82 4.72 -17.88
CA GLN A 270 -2.13 3.64 -18.81
C GLN A 270 -3.35 2.87 -18.33
N THR A 271 -4.15 2.36 -19.27
CA THR A 271 -5.32 1.54 -18.96
C THR A 271 -5.06 0.09 -19.36
N PHE A 272 -5.17 -0.79 -18.38
CA PHE A 272 -5.07 -2.23 -18.54
C PHE A 272 -6.46 -2.84 -18.42
N SER A 273 -6.75 -3.89 -19.17
CA SER A 273 -8.06 -4.50 -19.14
C SER A 273 -8.05 -5.98 -19.51
N THR A 274 -9.02 -6.72 -18.95
CA THR A 274 -9.23 -8.15 -19.17
C THR A 274 -10.73 -8.44 -19.17
N GLY A 275 -11.16 -9.54 -19.79
CA GLY A 275 -12.53 -10.01 -19.61
C GLY A 275 -12.77 -10.47 -18.17
N PHE A 276 -13.99 -10.24 -17.67
CA PHE A 276 -14.38 -10.52 -16.29
C PHE A 276 -15.66 -11.36 -16.24
N ASN A 277 -15.62 -12.47 -15.50
CA ASN A 277 -16.70 -13.44 -15.38
C ASN A 277 -16.86 -13.95 -13.94
N ASP A 278 -16.81 -13.05 -12.97
CA ASP A 278 -17.05 -13.37 -11.56
C ASP A 278 -17.97 -12.31 -10.94
N LYS A 279 -18.29 -12.46 -9.67
CA LYS A 279 -19.13 -11.49 -8.93
C LYS A 279 -18.31 -10.28 -8.47
N PRO A 280 -18.80 -9.03 -8.63
CA PRO A 280 -18.18 -7.84 -8.05
C PRO A 280 -17.90 -7.96 -6.55
N SER A 281 -18.82 -8.54 -5.78
CA SER A 281 -18.68 -8.81 -4.34
C SER A 281 -17.51 -9.73 -3.99
N LYS A 282 -17.25 -10.76 -4.81
CA LYS A 282 -16.09 -11.66 -4.64
C LYS A 282 -14.79 -10.96 -4.97
N LEU A 283 -14.77 -10.16 -6.05
CA LEU A 283 -13.62 -9.33 -6.38
C LEU A 283 -13.31 -8.34 -5.24
N PHE A 284 -14.34 -7.70 -4.67
CA PHE A 284 -14.21 -6.80 -3.55
C PHE A 284 -13.59 -7.48 -2.32
N GLY A 285 -14.06 -8.68 -1.97
CA GLY A 285 -13.45 -9.49 -0.90
C GLY A 285 -11.97 -9.78 -1.15
N ARG A 286 -11.61 -10.22 -2.37
CA ARG A 286 -10.20 -10.46 -2.75
C ARG A 286 -9.35 -9.19 -2.63
N ILE A 287 -9.88 -8.04 -3.06
CA ILE A 287 -9.16 -6.77 -2.96
C ILE A 287 -8.95 -6.37 -1.50
N CYS A 288 -9.97 -6.49 -0.65
CA CYS A 288 -9.88 -6.18 0.78
C CYS A 288 -8.84 -7.07 1.50
N ASP A 289 -8.80 -8.37 1.18
CA ASP A 289 -7.85 -9.32 1.77
C ASP A 289 -6.41 -9.02 1.32
N GLN A 290 -6.22 -8.70 0.03
CA GLN A 290 -4.90 -8.55 -0.56
C GLN A 290 -4.30 -7.15 -0.36
N ASN A 291 -5.14 -6.11 -0.28
CA ASN A 291 -4.75 -4.70 -0.28
C ASN A 291 -5.60 -3.87 0.71
N PRO A 292 -5.51 -4.12 2.03
CA PRO A 292 -6.23 -3.34 3.03
C PRO A 292 -5.88 -1.86 2.93
N SER A 293 -6.91 -1.00 2.98
CA SER A 293 -6.82 0.44 2.73
C SER A 293 -7.90 1.21 3.52
N PRO A 294 -7.66 2.49 3.85
CA PRO A 294 -8.63 3.32 4.57
C PRO A 294 -9.91 3.60 3.78
N TYR A 295 -9.86 3.50 2.44
CA TYR A 295 -10.99 3.75 1.55
C TYR A 295 -11.20 2.56 0.60
N SER A 296 -11.69 1.43 1.13
CA SER A 296 -12.10 0.29 0.31
C SER A 296 -13.58 0.43 -0.05
N PHE A 297 -13.95 0.12 -1.29
CA PHE A 297 -15.32 0.30 -1.77
C PHE A 297 -15.74 -0.68 -2.88
N LEU A 298 -17.04 -0.98 -2.88
CA LEU A 298 -17.80 -1.55 -3.98
C LEU A 298 -19.02 -0.65 -4.20
N ILE A 299 -19.06 0.06 -5.33
CA ILE A 299 -20.20 0.90 -5.71
C ILE A 299 -20.84 0.28 -6.94
N ASN A 300 -22.10 -0.13 -6.83
CA ASN A 300 -22.85 -0.69 -7.94
C ASN A 300 -23.85 0.32 -8.50
N MET A 301 -23.57 0.79 -9.72
CA MET A 301 -24.34 1.80 -10.44
C MET A 301 -25.35 1.18 -11.42
N GLY A 302 -25.49 -0.15 -11.41
CA GLY A 302 -26.31 -0.91 -12.35
C GLY A 302 -25.50 -1.43 -13.52
N LYS A 303 -25.36 -0.62 -14.59
CA LYS A 303 -24.63 -1.04 -15.81
C LYS A 303 -23.12 -1.13 -15.63
N GLU A 304 -22.60 -0.49 -14.59
CA GLU A 304 -21.19 -0.47 -14.25
C GLU A 304 -20.97 -0.53 -12.73
N GLN A 305 -19.79 -0.97 -12.33
CA GLN A 305 -19.37 -1.08 -10.94
C GLN A 305 -17.95 -0.56 -10.75
N LEU A 306 -17.71 0.06 -9.60
CA LEU A 306 -16.38 0.42 -9.15
C LEU A 306 -16.01 -0.43 -7.94
N VAL A 307 -14.87 -1.12 -8.02
CA VAL A 307 -14.35 -1.98 -6.96
C VAL A 307 -12.90 -1.60 -6.67
N GLY A 308 -12.60 -1.09 -5.48
CA GLY A 308 -11.27 -0.55 -5.22
C GLY A 308 -10.88 -0.51 -3.75
N ALA A 309 -9.60 -0.22 -3.55
CA ALA A 309 -9.00 0.01 -2.24
C ALA A 309 -8.00 1.17 -2.35
N SER A 310 -8.48 2.37 -2.07
CA SER A 310 -7.71 3.59 -2.25
C SER A 310 -6.88 3.90 -1.00
N PRO A 311 -5.56 4.12 -1.14
CA PRO A 311 -4.69 4.49 -0.03
C PRO A 311 -4.79 5.97 0.35
N GLU A 312 -5.30 6.82 -0.54
CA GLU A 312 -5.12 8.27 -0.47
C GLU A 312 -6.42 8.99 -0.10
N MET A 313 -6.36 9.77 0.98
CA MET A 313 -7.44 10.67 1.39
C MET A 313 -7.49 11.86 0.43
N TYR A 314 -8.64 12.08 -0.18
CA TYR A 314 -8.86 13.27 -1.01
C TYR A 314 -9.25 14.47 -0.15
N VAL A 315 -10.44 14.41 0.45
CA VAL A 315 -10.94 15.46 1.35
C VAL A 315 -11.66 14.78 2.51
N ARG A 316 -11.33 15.20 3.72
CA ARG A 316 -12.13 14.93 4.91
C ARG A 316 -12.50 16.23 5.61
N ILE A 317 -13.79 16.40 5.86
CA ILE A 317 -14.32 17.49 6.67
C ILE A 317 -14.93 16.91 7.95
N LYS A 318 -14.46 17.39 9.10
CA LYS A 318 -15.08 17.13 10.39
C LYS A 318 -15.36 18.47 11.06
N GLU A 319 -16.65 18.78 11.24
CA GLU A 319 -17.10 20.11 11.66
C GLU A 319 -16.63 21.17 10.64
N ASN A 320 -15.66 22.02 10.99
CA ASN A 320 -15.05 23.00 10.10
C ASN A 320 -13.58 22.67 9.74
N ARG A 321 -13.09 21.50 10.15
CA ARG A 321 -11.71 21.08 9.93
C ARG A 321 -11.57 20.38 8.59
N PHE A 322 -10.74 20.93 7.71
CA PHE A 322 -10.41 20.38 6.41
C PHE A 322 -9.07 19.65 6.48
N GLU A 323 -9.09 18.36 6.19
CA GLU A 323 -7.92 17.48 6.10
C GLU A 323 -7.76 16.93 4.68
N THR A 324 -6.51 16.84 4.23
CA THR A 324 -6.08 16.10 3.02
C THR A 324 -4.74 15.41 3.30
N SER A 325 -4.34 14.46 2.46
CA SER A 325 -3.08 13.73 2.65
C SER A 325 -2.47 13.25 1.35
N PRO A 326 -1.59 14.06 0.72
CA PRO A 326 -0.90 13.63 -0.48
C PRO A 326 0.05 12.48 -0.17
N ILE A 327 0.10 11.53 -1.09
CA ILE A 327 0.98 10.36 -1.02
C ILE A 327 1.93 10.38 -2.20
N SER A 328 3.22 10.19 -1.93
CA SER A 328 4.22 9.93 -2.96
C SER A 328 5.31 9.03 -2.35
N GLY A 329 6.00 8.24 -3.17
CA GLY A 329 6.95 7.25 -2.71
C GLY A 329 6.30 5.97 -2.17
N THR A 330 6.72 4.83 -2.71
CA THR A 330 6.22 3.51 -2.32
C THR A 330 7.33 2.47 -2.37
N VAL A 331 7.45 1.65 -1.34
CA VAL A 331 8.27 0.43 -1.36
C VAL A 331 7.48 -0.79 -0.90
N PRO A 332 7.79 -2.01 -1.38
CA PRO A 332 7.20 -3.21 -0.84
C PRO A 332 7.71 -3.51 0.57
N ILE A 333 6.94 -4.28 1.34
CA ILE A 333 7.47 -4.96 2.52
C ILE A 333 8.40 -6.06 2.03
N GLY A 334 9.63 -6.07 2.55
CA GLY A 334 10.65 -7.07 2.21
C GLY A 334 10.27 -8.45 2.74
N LYS A 335 10.98 -9.48 2.28
CA LYS A 335 10.78 -10.87 2.70
C LYS A 335 11.08 -11.07 4.18
N ASP A 336 11.95 -10.22 4.72
CA ASP A 336 12.31 -10.20 6.13
C ASP A 336 12.41 -8.74 6.66
N PRO A 337 12.50 -8.55 7.99
CA PRO A 337 12.60 -7.22 8.58
C PRO A 337 13.85 -6.43 8.16
N MET A 338 14.95 -7.09 7.81
CA MET A 338 16.19 -6.42 7.40
C MET A 338 16.06 -5.86 5.99
N GLU A 339 15.55 -6.66 5.05
CA GLU A 339 15.23 -6.19 3.69
C GLU A 339 14.22 -5.05 3.74
N THR A 340 13.18 -5.17 4.58
CA THR A 340 12.19 -4.11 4.77
C THR A 340 12.86 -2.81 5.27
N ALA A 341 13.77 -2.90 6.25
CA ALA A 341 14.48 -1.73 6.76
C ALA A 341 15.35 -1.04 5.69
N GLU A 342 16.05 -1.81 4.84
CA GLU A 342 16.84 -1.26 3.73
C GLU A 342 15.97 -0.61 2.64
N LEU A 343 14.81 -1.20 2.34
CA LEU A 343 13.82 -0.62 1.41
C LEU A 343 13.25 0.69 1.96
N ILE A 344 12.87 0.74 3.24
CA ILE A 344 12.43 1.97 3.91
C ILE A 344 13.54 3.02 3.86
N LYS A 345 14.79 2.63 4.17
CA LYS A 345 15.94 3.53 4.12
C LYS A 345 16.14 4.12 2.73
N THR A 346 15.96 3.31 1.69
CA THR A 346 16.02 3.74 0.29
C THR A 346 14.91 4.74 -0.02
N LEU A 347 13.68 4.49 0.43
CA LEU A 347 12.54 5.40 0.27
C LEU A 347 12.77 6.77 0.94
N ILE A 348 13.16 6.76 2.22
CA ILE A 348 13.36 8.01 2.98
C ILE A 348 14.60 8.81 2.53
N SER A 349 15.57 8.15 1.88
CA SER A 349 16.76 8.82 1.36
C SER A 349 16.62 9.25 -0.10
N SER A 350 15.48 8.99 -0.75
CA SER A 350 15.26 9.33 -2.14
C SER A 350 14.91 10.82 -2.28
N GLU A 351 15.83 11.59 -2.88
CA GLU A 351 15.62 13.02 -3.19
C GLU A 351 14.48 13.22 -4.20
N LYS A 352 14.29 12.30 -5.14
CA LYS A 352 13.18 12.32 -6.11
C LYS A 352 11.83 12.27 -5.39
N GLU A 353 11.62 11.24 -4.56
CA GLU A 353 10.34 11.02 -3.87
C GLU A 353 10.07 12.14 -2.85
N GLU A 354 11.11 12.70 -2.22
CA GLU A 354 10.99 13.88 -1.36
C GLU A 354 10.56 15.13 -2.13
N SER A 355 11.13 15.37 -3.31
CA SER A 355 10.77 16.49 -4.17
C SER A 355 9.33 16.38 -4.67
N GLU A 356 8.92 15.18 -5.11
CA GLU A 356 7.56 14.90 -5.59
C GLU A 356 6.53 15.16 -4.48
N LEU A 357 6.74 14.59 -3.29
CA LEU A 357 5.82 14.80 -2.17
C LEU A 357 5.78 16.27 -1.72
N THR A 358 6.92 16.96 -1.74
CA THR A 358 6.97 18.39 -1.41
C THR A 358 6.12 19.20 -2.38
N MET A 359 6.16 18.88 -3.67
CA MET A 359 5.37 19.59 -4.66
C MET A 359 3.87 19.37 -4.49
N CYS A 360 3.45 18.12 -4.28
CA CYS A 360 2.06 17.81 -3.99
C CYS A 360 1.57 18.55 -2.73
N THR A 361 2.39 18.56 -1.68
CA THR A 361 2.07 19.23 -0.41
C THR A 361 1.89 20.73 -0.57
N ASP A 362 2.73 21.41 -1.36
CA ASP A 362 2.60 22.85 -1.57
C ASP A 362 1.38 23.21 -2.43
N VAL A 363 1.02 22.36 -3.41
CA VAL A 363 -0.21 22.53 -4.19
C VAL A 363 -1.45 22.35 -3.31
N ASP A 364 -1.46 21.32 -2.46
CA ASP A 364 -2.55 21.07 -1.54
C ASP A 364 -2.72 22.21 -0.52
N ARG A 365 -1.61 22.75 0.01
CA ARG A 365 -1.61 23.95 0.86
C ARG A 365 -2.19 25.15 0.15
N ASN A 366 -1.84 25.34 -1.13
CA ASN A 366 -2.38 26.43 -1.96
C ASN A 366 -3.90 26.29 -2.16
N ASP A 367 -4.39 25.10 -2.45
CA ASP A 367 -5.82 24.85 -2.59
C ASP A 367 -6.57 25.15 -1.29
N MET A 368 -6.07 24.63 -0.17
CA MET A 368 -6.66 24.87 1.15
C MET A 368 -6.67 26.36 1.51
N ALA A 369 -5.59 27.09 1.20
CA ALA A 369 -5.46 28.51 1.54
C ALA A 369 -6.55 29.40 0.90
N ARG A 370 -7.17 28.96 -0.21
CA ARG A 370 -8.24 29.69 -0.88
C ARG A 370 -9.53 29.77 -0.06
N ILE A 371 -9.81 28.74 0.76
CA ILE A 371 -11.09 28.58 1.46
C ILE A 371 -10.96 28.42 2.97
N CYS A 372 -9.74 28.30 3.48
CA CYS A 372 -9.45 28.22 4.90
C CYS A 372 -9.16 29.59 5.51
N ILE A 373 -9.34 29.70 6.83
CA ILE A 373 -8.97 30.87 7.62
C ILE A 373 -7.47 31.13 7.44
N PRO A 374 -7.05 32.37 7.09
CA PRO A 374 -5.64 32.70 6.94
C PRO A 374 -4.80 32.27 8.16
N GLY A 375 -3.70 31.55 7.90
CA GLY A 375 -2.80 31.02 8.94
C GLY A 375 -3.29 29.74 9.63
N SER A 376 -4.46 29.20 9.27
CA SER A 376 -4.95 27.92 9.82
C SER A 376 -4.38 26.68 9.13
N VAL A 377 -3.96 26.79 7.86
CA VAL A 377 -3.39 25.68 7.09
C VAL A 377 -2.02 25.29 7.62
N ARG A 378 -1.88 24.04 8.07
CA ARG A 378 -0.68 23.50 8.74
C ARG A 378 -0.33 22.12 8.18
N LEU A 379 0.97 21.88 8.05
CA LEU A 379 1.54 20.56 7.84
C LEU A 379 1.73 19.91 9.20
N ILE A 380 0.85 18.98 9.56
CA ILE A 380 0.85 18.32 10.87
C ILE A 380 1.62 16.99 10.86
N GLY A 381 1.87 16.42 9.68
CA GLY A 381 2.77 15.28 9.48
C GLY A 381 3.54 15.44 8.18
N ARG A 382 4.86 15.22 8.22
CA ARG A 382 5.73 15.28 7.04
C ARG A 382 6.47 13.97 6.86
N ARG A 383 6.41 13.39 5.66
CA ARG A 383 7.05 12.14 5.24
C ARG A 383 6.83 11.00 6.24
N LEU A 384 5.61 10.92 6.77
CA LEU A 384 5.22 9.84 7.67
C LEU A 384 5.26 8.52 6.90
N LEU A 385 5.85 7.50 7.51
CA LEU A 385 5.88 6.15 6.95
C LEU A 385 4.58 5.44 7.31
N GLU A 386 3.70 5.29 6.32
CA GLU A 386 2.47 4.53 6.47
C GLU A 386 2.67 3.11 5.96
N ARG A 387 2.64 2.16 6.89
CA ARG A 387 2.83 0.75 6.60
C ARG A 387 1.48 0.05 6.41
N TYR A 388 1.28 -0.49 5.21
CA TYR A 388 0.17 -1.38 4.86
C TYR A 388 0.64 -2.84 4.91
N SER A 389 -0.22 -3.80 4.59
CA SER A 389 0.13 -5.24 4.69
C SER A 389 1.25 -5.66 3.72
N LYS A 390 1.36 -5.01 2.56
CA LYS A 390 2.34 -5.34 1.50
C LYS A 390 3.25 -4.19 1.09
N LEU A 391 2.90 -2.95 1.44
CA LEU A 391 3.54 -1.73 0.94
C LEU A 391 3.78 -0.74 2.08
N ILE A 392 4.72 0.17 1.88
CA ILE A 392 4.99 1.31 2.75
C ILE A 392 4.99 2.57 1.90
N HIS A 393 4.24 3.58 2.31
CA HIS A 393 4.11 4.87 1.65
C HIS A 393 4.74 5.98 2.48
N THR A 394 5.27 7.01 1.82
CA THR A 394 5.53 8.30 2.47
C THR A 394 4.33 9.23 2.27
N VAL A 395 3.87 9.83 3.37
CA VAL A 395 2.63 10.59 3.40
C VAL A 395 2.83 11.90 4.16
N ASP A 396 2.32 12.99 3.58
CA ASP A 396 2.17 14.27 4.28
C ASP A 396 0.71 14.39 4.73
N HIS A 397 0.48 15.09 5.85
CA HIS A 397 -0.84 15.31 6.40
C HIS A 397 -1.06 16.79 6.66
N LEU A 398 -2.05 17.34 5.97
CA LEU A 398 -2.41 18.75 6.02
C LEU A 398 -3.74 18.92 6.74
N GLU A 399 -3.83 19.97 7.55
CA GLU A 399 -5.03 20.38 8.26
C GLU A 399 -5.24 21.89 8.09
N GLY A 400 -6.48 22.33 7.90
CA GLY A 400 -6.88 23.73 7.90
C GLY A 400 -8.28 23.90 8.48
N ILE A 401 -8.66 25.14 8.79
CA ILE A 401 -10.00 25.46 9.28
C ILE A 401 -10.73 26.21 8.17
N LEU A 402 -11.86 25.68 7.69
CA LEU A 402 -12.69 26.34 6.68
C LEU A 402 -13.16 27.72 7.17
N ASN A 403 -13.23 28.67 6.24
CA ASN A 403 -13.86 29.96 6.52
C ASN A 403 -15.36 29.77 6.84
N ASN A 404 -15.91 30.66 7.66
CA ASN A 404 -17.29 30.55 8.16
C ASN A 404 -18.37 30.62 7.07
N ASP A 405 -18.02 31.17 5.90
CA ASP A 405 -18.87 31.29 4.72
C ASP A 405 -18.60 30.18 3.68
N ARG A 406 -17.74 29.21 4.01
CA ARG A 406 -17.40 28.06 3.16
C ARG A 406 -17.92 26.77 3.77
N ASP A 407 -18.19 25.80 2.90
CA ASP A 407 -18.73 24.50 3.27
C ASP A 407 -17.88 23.32 2.75
N ALA A 408 -18.29 22.10 3.07
CA ALA A 408 -17.57 20.91 2.67
C ALA A 408 -17.60 20.67 1.14
N VAL A 409 -18.59 21.21 0.44
CA VAL A 409 -18.66 21.15 -1.03
C VAL A 409 -17.61 22.08 -1.65
N ASP A 410 -17.35 23.24 -1.04
CA ASP A 410 -16.25 24.11 -1.45
C ASP A 410 -14.88 23.42 -1.32
N ALA A 411 -14.68 22.61 -0.28
CA ALA A 411 -13.45 21.85 -0.10
C ALA A 411 -13.23 20.81 -1.21
N ILE A 412 -14.26 20.03 -1.56
CA ILE A 412 -14.20 19.07 -2.67
C ILE A 412 -13.91 19.78 -3.99
N LEU A 413 -14.53 20.92 -4.25
CA LEU A 413 -14.37 21.66 -5.50
C LEU A 413 -13.01 22.33 -5.64
N THR A 414 -12.57 23.01 -4.59
CA THR A 414 -11.32 23.78 -4.61
C THR A 414 -10.10 22.88 -4.74
N HIS A 415 -10.18 21.67 -4.18
CA HIS A 415 -9.10 20.70 -4.25
C HIS A 415 -9.06 19.90 -5.57
N MET A 416 -10.04 20.13 -6.47
CA MET A 416 -10.24 19.33 -7.67
C MET A 416 -9.15 19.56 -8.73
N TRP A 417 -8.46 18.54 -9.24
CA TRP A 417 -8.15 17.28 -8.57
C TRP A 417 -6.76 17.36 -7.93
N ALA A 418 -6.44 16.42 -7.04
CA ALA A 418 -5.17 16.41 -6.31
C ALA A 418 -3.96 16.41 -7.26
N CYS A 419 -2.87 17.04 -6.81
CA CYS A 419 -1.62 17.13 -7.60
C CYS A 419 -1.04 15.74 -7.91
N THR A 420 -1.16 14.82 -6.95
CA THR A 420 -0.73 13.41 -6.99
C THR A 420 -1.29 12.60 -8.17
N VAL A 421 -2.34 13.10 -8.81
CA VAL A 421 -2.98 12.45 -9.97
C VAL A 421 -3.07 13.34 -11.20
N THR A 422 -2.72 14.62 -11.10
CA THR A 422 -2.78 15.57 -12.21
C THR A 422 -1.39 16.11 -12.54
N GLY A 423 -0.85 16.91 -11.64
CA GLY A 423 0.44 17.58 -11.72
C GLY A 423 0.34 19.07 -11.44
N SER A 424 1.42 19.80 -11.68
CA SER A 424 1.53 21.22 -11.32
C SER A 424 2.31 22.02 -12.37
N PRO A 425 1.81 23.21 -12.80
CA PRO A 425 0.50 23.81 -12.45
C PRO A 425 -0.70 23.02 -12.99
N LYS A 426 -1.75 22.86 -12.17
CA LYS A 426 -2.87 21.94 -12.45
C LYS A 426 -3.53 22.14 -13.83
N PRO A 427 -3.93 23.36 -14.27
CA PRO A 427 -4.62 23.51 -15.55
C PRO A 427 -3.76 23.07 -16.74
N THR A 428 -2.47 23.42 -16.72
CA THR A 428 -1.52 23.01 -17.76
C THR A 428 -1.27 21.50 -17.75
N ALA A 429 -1.15 20.92 -16.56
CA ALA A 429 -0.99 19.47 -16.40
C ALA A 429 -2.23 18.72 -16.92
N MET A 430 -3.44 19.15 -16.57
CA MET A 430 -4.70 18.57 -17.04
C MET A 430 -4.90 18.71 -18.55
N GLN A 431 -4.53 19.85 -19.13
CA GLN A 431 -4.56 20.03 -20.59
C GLN A 431 -3.54 19.10 -21.28
N THR A 432 -2.37 18.90 -20.67
CA THR A 432 -1.34 17.99 -21.17
C THR A 432 -1.80 16.54 -21.12
N ILE A 433 -2.45 16.13 -20.02
CA ILE A 433 -3.10 14.83 -19.84
C ILE A 433 -4.09 14.57 -20.98
N GLU A 434 -5.05 15.48 -21.17
CA GLU A 434 -6.08 15.37 -22.22
C GLU A 434 -5.47 15.30 -23.64
N ASN A 435 -4.31 15.93 -23.84
CA ASN A 435 -3.63 15.92 -25.14
C ASN A 435 -2.82 14.64 -25.40
N ILE A 436 -2.25 14.02 -24.37
CA ILE A 436 -1.21 12.98 -24.50
C ILE A 436 -1.73 11.57 -24.16
N GLU A 437 -2.71 11.44 -23.26
CA GLU A 437 -3.30 10.14 -22.95
C GLU A 437 -4.07 9.58 -24.16
N ASN A 438 -4.28 8.26 -24.19
CA ASN A 438 -4.94 7.58 -25.31
C ASN A 438 -6.46 7.54 -25.16
N SER A 439 -6.97 7.77 -23.94
CA SER A 439 -8.38 7.59 -23.57
C SER A 439 -8.77 8.52 -22.41
N PRO A 440 -10.07 8.92 -22.32
CA PRO A 440 -10.56 9.76 -21.21
C PRO A 440 -10.43 9.02 -19.88
N ARG A 441 -10.26 9.75 -18.77
CA ARG A 441 -10.02 9.16 -17.45
C ARG A 441 -11.27 8.59 -16.79
N GLY A 442 -12.43 9.21 -17.03
CA GLY A 442 -13.67 8.83 -16.38
C GLY A 442 -13.52 8.83 -14.87
N TRP A 443 -13.77 7.70 -14.22
CA TRP A 443 -13.70 7.61 -12.75
C TRP A 443 -12.28 7.73 -12.19
N TYR A 444 -11.23 7.37 -12.95
CA TYR A 444 -9.85 7.41 -12.47
C TYR A 444 -9.42 8.85 -12.17
N SER A 445 -8.72 9.08 -11.05
CA SER A 445 -8.33 10.42 -10.58
C SER A 445 -9.47 11.32 -10.09
N GLY A 446 -10.70 10.82 -10.01
CA GLY A 446 -11.78 11.45 -9.25
C GLY A 446 -11.74 11.08 -7.77
N CYS A 447 -12.89 11.04 -7.10
CA CYS A 447 -12.99 10.56 -5.71
C CYS A 447 -14.24 9.72 -5.45
N ILE A 448 -14.20 8.92 -4.38
CA ILE A 448 -15.33 8.15 -3.86
C ILE A 448 -15.53 8.42 -2.37
N GLY A 449 -16.74 8.22 -1.88
CA GLY A 449 -17.04 8.33 -0.46
C GLY A 449 -18.44 8.87 -0.22
N PHE A 450 -18.56 9.72 0.79
CA PHE A 450 -19.86 10.21 1.24
C PHE A 450 -19.83 11.62 1.81
N LEU A 451 -20.98 12.28 1.68
CA LEU A 451 -21.27 13.63 2.11
C LEU A 451 -22.52 13.58 3.01
N TRP A 452 -22.31 13.63 4.32
CA TRP A 452 -23.42 13.63 5.28
C TRP A 452 -23.95 15.03 5.49
N PHE A 453 -25.27 15.15 5.63
CA PHE A 453 -25.94 16.45 5.75
C PHE A 453 -25.65 17.19 7.07
N ASN A 454 -24.83 16.61 7.95
CA ASN A 454 -24.29 17.30 9.12
C ASN A 454 -22.99 18.07 8.84
N GLY A 455 -22.50 18.06 7.61
CA GLY A 455 -21.22 18.69 7.22
C GLY A 455 -20.05 17.72 7.15
N PHE A 456 -20.20 16.49 7.64
CA PHE A 456 -19.12 15.51 7.57
C PHE A 456 -18.93 15.00 6.14
N VAL A 457 -17.70 15.04 5.67
CA VAL A 457 -17.29 14.49 4.38
C VAL A 457 -16.11 13.57 4.61
N SER A 458 -16.11 12.40 3.97
CA SER A 458 -14.96 11.53 3.94
C SER A 458 -14.84 10.92 2.56
N THR A 459 -13.79 11.29 1.84
CA THR A 459 -13.55 10.85 0.47
C THR A 459 -12.12 10.36 0.28
N GLY A 460 -11.97 9.31 -0.51
CA GLY A 460 -10.69 8.81 -1.00
C GLY A 460 -10.57 9.02 -2.50
N MET A 461 -9.36 9.17 -3.01
CA MET A 461 -9.11 9.28 -4.45
C MET A 461 -9.52 7.99 -5.18
N THR A 462 -10.05 8.07 -6.39
CA THR A 462 -10.36 6.89 -7.22
C THR A 462 -9.09 6.35 -7.87
N LEU A 463 -8.22 5.78 -7.03
CA LEU A 463 -6.99 5.08 -7.37
C LEU A 463 -7.16 3.60 -7.04
N ARG A 464 -6.30 2.74 -7.59
CA ARG A 464 -6.27 1.31 -7.22
C ARG A 464 -7.68 0.69 -7.31
N THR A 465 -8.31 0.97 -8.45
CA THR A 465 -9.73 0.71 -8.69
C THR A 465 -9.87 -0.13 -9.96
N VAL A 466 -10.73 -1.15 -9.88
CA VAL A 466 -11.24 -1.91 -11.01
C VAL A 466 -12.58 -1.31 -11.42
N HIS A 467 -12.67 -0.85 -12.66
CA HIS A 467 -13.92 -0.46 -13.30
C HIS A 467 -14.49 -1.65 -14.07
N LEU A 468 -15.67 -2.12 -13.67
CA LEU A 468 -16.40 -3.19 -14.32
C LEU A 468 -17.48 -2.57 -15.20
N LYS A 469 -17.42 -2.81 -16.52
CA LYS A 469 -18.43 -2.35 -17.48
C LYS A 469 -18.46 -3.30 -18.68
N ASN A 470 -19.65 -3.68 -19.13
CA ASN A 470 -19.84 -4.51 -20.34
C ASN A 470 -19.02 -5.83 -20.34
N GLY A 471 -18.92 -6.51 -19.19
CA GLY A 471 -18.17 -7.76 -19.04
C GLY A 471 -16.63 -7.59 -19.02
N LYS A 472 -16.15 -6.35 -18.96
CA LYS A 472 -14.72 -6.02 -18.96
C LYS A 472 -14.33 -5.46 -17.60
N ALA A 473 -13.20 -5.91 -17.06
CA ALA A 473 -12.53 -5.29 -15.93
C ALA A 473 -11.38 -4.42 -16.44
N SER A 474 -11.40 -3.13 -16.09
CA SER A 474 -10.35 -2.18 -16.47
C SER A 474 -9.70 -1.58 -15.22
N VAL A 475 -8.37 -1.48 -15.23
CA VAL A 475 -7.56 -0.89 -14.17
C VAL A 475 -6.68 0.18 -14.80
N ARG A 476 -6.79 1.42 -14.32
CA ARG A 476 -5.93 2.52 -14.77
C ARG A 476 -4.89 2.85 -13.71
N ALA A 477 -3.64 2.99 -14.13
CA ALA A 477 -2.51 3.27 -13.25
C ALA A 477 -1.61 4.34 -13.86
N GLY A 478 -1.19 5.29 -13.02
CA GLY A 478 -0.35 6.42 -13.41
C GLY A 478 0.96 6.48 -12.64
N ALA A 479 1.87 7.28 -13.20
CA ALA A 479 3.17 7.62 -12.63
C ALA A 479 3.38 9.13 -12.72
N THR A 480 3.93 9.71 -11.67
CA THR A 480 4.29 11.12 -11.61
C THR A 480 5.57 11.33 -12.40
N LEU A 481 5.52 12.22 -13.39
CA LEU A 481 6.60 12.45 -14.33
C LEU A 481 7.26 13.80 -14.02
N LEU A 482 8.51 13.71 -13.59
CA LEU A 482 9.40 14.82 -13.31
C LEU A 482 10.47 14.93 -14.41
N TYR A 483 11.25 16.01 -14.40
CA TYR A 483 12.42 16.14 -15.26
C TYR A 483 13.43 14.98 -15.04
N ASP A 484 13.60 14.55 -13.79
CA ASP A 484 14.53 13.49 -13.41
C ASP A 484 13.95 12.06 -13.57
N SER A 485 12.70 11.91 -13.99
CA SER A 485 12.08 10.60 -14.22
C SER A 485 12.85 9.77 -15.26
N GLU A 486 12.96 8.46 -15.00
CA GLU A 486 13.56 7.49 -15.93
C GLU A 486 12.46 6.78 -16.72
N PRO A 487 12.33 6.99 -18.04
CA PRO A 487 11.17 6.52 -18.82
C PRO A 487 10.79 5.04 -18.62
N SER A 488 11.77 4.14 -18.61
CA SER A 488 11.55 2.71 -18.45
C SER A 488 11.12 2.32 -17.04
N LYS A 489 11.58 3.05 -16.01
CA LYS A 489 11.13 2.84 -14.63
C LYS A 489 9.68 3.27 -14.46
N GLU A 490 9.30 4.42 -15.03
CA GLU A 490 7.92 4.94 -14.92
C GLU A 490 6.91 4.02 -15.65
N GLU A 491 7.25 3.50 -16.84
CA GLU A 491 6.39 2.51 -17.53
C GLU A 491 6.22 1.25 -16.65
N LYS A 492 7.31 0.72 -16.10
CA LYS A 492 7.27 -0.46 -15.22
C LYS A 492 6.48 -0.20 -13.94
N GLU A 493 6.56 1.00 -13.38
CA GLU A 493 5.82 1.38 -12.18
C GLU A 493 4.30 1.31 -12.39
N THR A 494 3.79 1.85 -13.51
CA THR A 494 2.36 1.78 -13.82
C THR A 494 1.87 0.33 -13.98
N GLN A 495 2.68 -0.54 -14.60
CA GLN A 495 2.38 -1.97 -14.72
C GLN A 495 2.32 -2.67 -13.36
N ILE A 496 3.28 -2.37 -12.48
CA ILE A 496 3.31 -2.92 -11.11
C ILE A 496 2.06 -2.47 -10.34
N LYS A 497 1.72 -1.17 -10.38
CA LYS A 497 0.53 -0.61 -9.71
C LYS A 497 -0.77 -1.27 -10.19
N ALA A 498 -0.87 -1.58 -11.48
CA ALA A 498 -2.04 -2.28 -12.05
C ALA A 498 -2.07 -3.78 -11.75
N SER A 499 -0.90 -4.44 -11.68
CA SER A 499 -0.78 -5.90 -11.61
C SER A 499 -1.51 -6.53 -10.42
N ALA A 500 -1.51 -5.89 -9.25
CA ALA A 500 -2.18 -6.40 -8.05
C ALA A 500 -3.71 -6.49 -8.24
N PHE A 501 -4.30 -5.49 -8.88
CA PHE A 501 -5.74 -5.44 -9.13
C PHE A 501 -6.14 -6.36 -10.28
N LEU A 502 -5.30 -6.46 -11.31
CA LEU A 502 -5.49 -7.43 -12.39
C LEU A 502 -5.42 -8.87 -11.87
N ALA A 503 -4.47 -9.19 -11.00
CA ALA A 503 -4.38 -10.52 -10.37
C ALA A 503 -5.66 -10.87 -9.59
N ALA A 504 -6.20 -9.91 -8.82
CA ALA A 504 -7.48 -10.06 -8.12
C ALA A 504 -8.66 -10.28 -9.10
N THR A 505 -8.66 -9.65 -10.27
CA THR A 505 -9.70 -9.88 -11.30
C THR A 505 -9.62 -11.28 -11.91
N LEU A 506 -8.40 -11.79 -12.11
CA LEU A 506 -8.15 -13.11 -12.70
C LEU A 506 -8.30 -14.27 -11.69
N GLY A 507 -8.53 -13.98 -10.42
CA GLY A 507 -8.66 -15.00 -9.36
C GLY A 507 -7.33 -15.63 -8.95
N ASN A 508 -6.20 -15.08 -9.40
CA ASN A 508 -4.88 -15.56 -9.02
C ASN A 508 -4.53 -15.08 -7.61
N LYS A 509 -4.14 -15.99 -6.72
CA LYS A 509 -3.49 -15.62 -5.46
C LYS A 509 -2.10 -15.07 -5.78
N SER A 510 -1.72 -13.96 -5.15
CA SER A 510 -0.32 -13.52 -5.15
C SER A 510 0.53 -14.66 -4.59
N SER A 511 1.55 -15.09 -5.32
CA SER A 511 2.48 -16.14 -4.88
C SER A 511 3.19 -15.67 -3.60
N ASP A 512 2.93 -16.33 -2.48
CA ASP A 512 3.74 -16.18 -1.29
C ASP A 512 5.18 -16.65 -1.61
N THR A 513 6.16 -15.88 -1.16
CA THR A 513 7.58 -16.20 -1.34
C THR A 513 7.93 -17.54 -0.71
N GLU A 514 8.42 -18.48 -1.52
CA GLU A 514 8.88 -19.79 -1.07
C GLU A 514 10.02 -19.65 -0.04
N GLU A 515 9.86 -20.30 1.12
CA GLU A 515 10.96 -20.52 2.05
C GLU A 515 12.03 -21.38 1.38
N ILE A 516 13.28 -20.91 1.36
CA ILE A 516 14.40 -21.71 0.89
C ILE A 516 14.63 -22.83 1.92
N ASP A 517 14.24 -24.04 1.57
CA ASP A 517 14.59 -25.26 2.30
C ASP A 517 16.08 -25.55 2.07
N LEU A 518 16.87 -25.48 3.15
CA LEU A 518 18.31 -25.74 3.08
C LEU A 518 18.57 -27.22 3.37
N PRO A 519 19.56 -27.85 2.71
CA PRO A 519 19.85 -29.26 2.91
C PRO A 519 20.22 -29.55 4.37
N LYS A 520 19.79 -30.69 4.92
CA LYS A 520 20.20 -31.16 6.26
C LYS A 520 21.57 -31.83 6.22
N SER A 521 22.59 -31.04 5.89
CA SER A 521 23.96 -31.53 5.65
C SER A 521 24.68 -32.16 6.86
N GLY A 522 24.12 -32.05 8.05
CA GLY A 522 24.64 -32.64 9.28
C GLY A 522 23.77 -33.75 9.86
N GLU A 523 22.76 -34.24 9.13
CA GLU A 523 21.97 -35.40 9.56
C GLU A 523 22.90 -36.59 9.89
N GLU A 524 22.60 -37.28 11.00
CA GLU A 524 23.42 -38.36 11.57
C GLU A 524 24.82 -37.98 12.09
N LYS A 525 25.28 -36.73 11.90
CA LYS A 525 26.57 -36.24 12.40
C LYS A 525 26.45 -35.73 13.84
N THR A 526 27.47 -35.94 14.65
CA THR A 526 27.66 -35.34 15.97
C THR A 526 28.69 -34.22 15.91
N VAL A 527 28.36 -33.04 16.43
CA VAL A 527 29.30 -31.92 16.57
C VAL A 527 29.59 -31.64 18.04
N LEU A 528 30.87 -31.65 18.41
CA LEU A 528 31.32 -31.13 19.71
C LEU A 528 31.56 -29.63 19.58
N PHE A 529 30.72 -28.83 20.22
CA PHE A 529 30.75 -27.37 20.17
C PHE A 529 31.38 -26.82 21.44
N VAL A 530 32.53 -26.15 21.32
CA VAL A 530 33.26 -25.59 22.47
C VAL A 530 32.84 -24.14 22.69
N ASP A 531 32.16 -23.87 23.80
CA ASP A 531 31.77 -22.54 24.26
C ASP A 531 32.96 -21.85 24.96
N ASN A 532 33.55 -20.84 24.32
CA ASN A 532 34.64 -20.04 24.89
C ASN A 532 34.10 -18.77 25.58
N HIS A 533 32.95 -18.88 26.26
CA HIS A 533 32.31 -17.80 27.02
C HIS A 533 31.80 -16.63 26.17
N ASP A 534 31.34 -16.90 24.96
CA ASP A 534 30.73 -15.89 24.08
C ASP A 534 29.21 -15.83 24.25
N SER A 535 28.65 -14.62 24.13
CA SER A 535 27.20 -14.41 24.27
C SER A 535 26.37 -14.93 23.07
N PHE A 536 27.01 -15.26 21.95
CA PHE A 536 26.37 -15.68 20.69
C PHE A 536 26.46 -17.19 20.42
N VAL A 537 27.12 -17.96 21.29
CA VAL A 537 27.36 -19.41 21.15
C VAL A 537 26.09 -20.20 20.83
N HIS A 538 24.97 -19.90 21.49
CA HIS A 538 23.75 -20.68 21.29
C HIS A 538 23.07 -20.43 19.93
N ILE A 539 23.22 -19.25 19.34
CA ILE A 539 22.71 -18.94 18.00
C ILE A 539 23.55 -19.69 16.97
N LEU A 540 24.87 -19.62 17.08
CA LEU A 540 25.78 -20.32 16.18
C LEU A 540 25.62 -21.85 16.29
N ALA A 541 25.46 -22.37 17.52
CA ALA A 541 25.13 -23.77 17.74
C ALA A 541 23.74 -24.15 17.19
N SER A 542 22.78 -23.22 17.17
CA SER A 542 21.48 -23.42 16.50
C SER A 542 21.67 -23.63 14.99
N TYR A 543 22.50 -22.84 14.33
CA TYR A 543 22.76 -23.02 12.89
C TYR A 543 23.34 -24.40 12.58
N VAL A 544 24.19 -24.94 13.46
CA VAL A 544 24.69 -26.31 13.33
C VAL A 544 23.58 -27.34 13.59
N ARG A 545 22.68 -27.12 14.56
CA ARG A 545 21.51 -28.00 14.76
C ARG A 545 20.54 -27.96 13.59
N GLU A 546 20.36 -26.81 12.95
CA GLU A 546 19.50 -26.62 11.77
C GLU A 546 19.99 -27.41 10.55
N THR A 547 21.28 -27.76 10.50
CA THR A 547 21.77 -28.71 9.48
C THR A 547 21.36 -30.16 9.77
N GLY A 548 20.67 -30.44 10.89
CA GLY A 548 20.29 -31.79 11.31
C GLY A 548 21.28 -32.47 12.27
N ALA A 549 22.38 -31.82 12.64
CA ALA A 549 23.40 -32.43 13.48
C ALA A 549 23.03 -32.49 14.96
N ARG A 550 23.49 -33.55 15.64
CA ARG A 550 23.47 -33.64 17.10
C ARG A 550 24.59 -32.79 17.67
N VAL A 551 24.25 -31.65 18.28
CA VAL A 551 25.25 -30.74 18.86
C VAL A 551 25.38 -30.93 20.37
N VAL A 552 26.57 -31.33 20.82
CA VAL A 552 26.96 -31.37 22.24
C VAL A 552 27.81 -30.16 22.56
N THR A 553 27.30 -29.25 23.41
CA THR A 553 28.01 -28.01 23.78
C THR A 553 28.71 -28.18 25.12
N LEU A 554 30.03 -27.99 25.17
CA LEU A 554 30.84 -27.98 26.39
C LEU A 554 31.58 -26.64 26.52
N ARG A 555 31.74 -26.14 27.74
CA ARG A 555 32.57 -24.94 28.00
C ARG A 555 34.06 -25.25 27.87
N SER A 556 34.83 -24.27 27.43
CA SER A 556 36.30 -24.32 27.41
C SER A 556 36.86 -24.80 28.76
N GLY A 557 37.91 -25.63 28.72
CA GLY A 557 38.48 -26.28 29.91
C GLY A 557 37.81 -27.61 30.32
N PHE A 558 36.97 -28.19 29.46
CA PHE A 558 36.44 -29.54 29.66
C PHE A 558 37.56 -30.61 29.59
N PRO A 559 37.41 -31.76 30.27
CA PRO A 559 38.41 -32.81 30.24
C PRO A 559 38.43 -33.53 28.87
N TYR A 560 39.60 -33.70 28.26
CA TYR A 560 39.72 -34.23 26.88
C TYR A 560 39.25 -35.67 26.68
N ARG A 561 39.04 -36.45 27.75
CA ARG A 561 38.33 -37.75 27.69
C ARG A 561 36.95 -37.65 27.05
N MET A 562 36.34 -36.45 27.05
CA MET A 562 35.04 -36.22 26.42
C MET A 562 35.05 -36.44 24.90
N PHE A 563 36.20 -36.29 24.22
CA PHE A 563 36.31 -36.65 22.80
C PHE A 563 36.03 -38.14 22.58
N ASP A 564 36.54 -38.97 23.51
CA ASP A 564 36.43 -40.43 23.48
C ASP A 564 35.07 -40.94 24.03
N GLU A 565 34.26 -40.06 24.64
CA GLU A 565 32.89 -40.36 25.07
C GLU A 565 31.83 -39.90 24.06
N ILE A 566 32.09 -38.76 23.39
CA ILE A 566 31.13 -38.13 22.47
C ILE A 566 31.29 -38.68 21.05
N PHE A 567 32.52 -39.03 20.65
CA PHE A 567 32.90 -39.40 19.28
C PHE A 567 32.38 -38.39 18.24
N PRO A 568 32.84 -37.12 18.27
CA PRO A 568 32.32 -36.11 17.36
C PRO A 568 32.90 -36.26 15.94
N ASP A 569 32.05 -36.02 14.94
CA ASP A 569 32.42 -35.91 13.53
C ASP A 569 33.06 -34.55 13.19
N LEU A 570 32.86 -33.56 14.04
CA LEU A 570 33.41 -32.21 13.90
C LEU A 570 33.63 -31.58 15.28
N LEU A 571 34.81 -31.00 15.50
CA LEU A 571 35.05 -30.03 16.55
C LEU A 571 34.71 -28.63 16.03
N PHE A 572 33.76 -27.97 16.67
CA PHE A 572 33.38 -26.58 16.38
C PHE A 572 33.86 -25.68 17.52
N VAL A 573 34.83 -24.81 17.24
CA VAL A 573 35.38 -23.85 18.21
C VAL A 573 34.68 -22.50 18.05
N SER A 574 33.93 -22.10 19.07
CA SER A 574 33.14 -20.87 19.06
C SER A 574 33.98 -19.59 19.20
N PRO A 575 33.38 -18.41 18.96
CA PRO A 575 33.94 -17.13 19.39
C PRO A 575 34.16 -17.07 20.90
N GLY A 576 34.84 -16.02 21.37
CA GLY A 576 35.08 -15.76 22.78
C GLY A 576 35.86 -14.46 23.00
N PRO A 577 35.85 -13.91 24.22
CA PRO A 577 36.61 -12.72 24.57
C PRO A 577 38.10 -13.02 24.74
N GLY A 578 38.94 -11.98 24.74
CA GLY A 578 40.36 -12.13 25.09
C GLY A 578 41.20 -12.84 24.03
N TYR A 579 42.28 -13.49 24.46
CA TYR A 579 43.21 -14.20 23.58
C TYR A 579 42.90 -15.71 23.53
N PRO A 580 43.13 -16.42 22.40
CA PRO A 580 42.82 -17.85 22.31
C PRO A 580 43.53 -18.72 23.35
N LYS A 581 44.74 -18.32 23.77
CA LYS A 581 45.49 -18.98 24.85
C LYS A 581 44.75 -18.99 26.20
N GLU A 582 43.93 -17.99 26.49
CA GLU A 582 43.19 -17.90 27.75
C GLU A 582 42.06 -18.93 27.84
N HIS A 583 41.64 -19.48 26.70
CA HIS A 583 40.57 -20.48 26.57
C HIS A 583 41.10 -21.85 26.14
N ASN A 584 42.42 -22.04 26.12
CA ASN A 584 43.10 -23.26 25.68
C ASN A 584 42.69 -23.72 24.27
N VAL A 585 42.47 -22.77 23.35
CA VAL A 585 41.99 -23.09 21.99
C VAL A 585 43.04 -23.91 21.22
N SER A 586 44.31 -23.57 21.33
CA SER A 586 45.36 -24.30 20.61
C SER A 586 45.50 -25.74 21.11
N GLU A 587 45.33 -25.99 22.40
CA GLU A 587 45.36 -27.32 22.99
C GLU A 587 44.15 -28.15 22.53
N VAL A 588 42.92 -27.61 22.56
CA VAL A 588 41.73 -28.36 22.12
C VAL A 588 41.75 -28.68 20.62
N VAL A 589 42.32 -27.79 19.81
CA VAL A 589 42.56 -28.05 18.37
C VAL A 589 43.56 -29.19 18.19
N GLY A 590 44.66 -29.20 18.96
CA GLY A 590 45.65 -30.28 18.92
C GLY A 590 45.06 -31.64 19.25
N GLU A 591 44.27 -31.73 20.33
CA GLU A 591 43.61 -32.97 20.77
C GLU A 591 42.64 -33.55 19.73
N ALA A 592 41.94 -32.68 19.00
CA ALA A 592 41.07 -33.09 17.89
C ALA A 592 41.89 -33.60 16.70
N LEU A 593 42.99 -32.93 16.33
CA LEU A 593 43.84 -33.32 15.22
C LEU A 593 44.56 -34.66 15.47
N GLU A 594 45.03 -34.91 16.68
CA GLU A 594 45.61 -36.21 17.07
C GLU A 594 44.61 -37.36 16.89
N ARG A 595 43.32 -37.08 17.09
CA ARG A 595 42.20 -38.01 16.87
C ARG A 595 41.64 -37.99 15.45
N LYS A 596 42.25 -37.23 14.54
CA LYS A 596 41.80 -37.03 13.15
C LYS A 596 40.38 -36.48 13.02
N ILE A 597 39.92 -35.73 14.02
CA ILE A 597 38.61 -35.08 14.03
C ILE A 597 38.72 -33.76 13.25
N PRO A 598 37.86 -33.52 12.23
CA PRO A 598 37.76 -32.24 11.55
C PRO A 598 37.55 -31.07 12.50
N VAL A 599 38.07 -29.89 12.15
CA VAL A 599 37.99 -28.69 13.00
C VAL A 599 37.45 -27.50 12.21
N PHE A 600 36.43 -26.84 12.76
CA PHE A 600 35.98 -25.52 12.30
C PHE A 600 36.01 -24.49 13.40
N GLY A 601 36.53 -23.29 13.12
CA GLY A 601 36.62 -22.21 14.10
C GLY A 601 35.98 -20.91 13.63
N VAL A 602 35.31 -20.20 14.55
CA VAL A 602 34.75 -18.85 14.31
C VAL A 602 35.37 -17.84 15.26
N CYS A 603 35.79 -16.69 14.75
CA CYS A 603 36.38 -15.58 15.50
C CYS A 603 37.56 -16.00 16.40
N LEU A 604 37.37 -16.16 17.72
CA LEU A 604 38.41 -16.70 18.62
C LEU A 604 38.89 -18.08 18.18
N GLY A 605 37.99 -18.94 17.70
CA GLY A 605 38.35 -20.23 17.11
C GLY A 605 39.22 -20.10 15.86
N HIS A 606 38.95 -19.10 15.00
CA HIS A 606 39.80 -18.81 13.83
C HIS A 606 41.21 -18.37 14.25
N GLN A 607 41.28 -17.49 15.23
CA GLN A 607 42.53 -16.98 15.78
C GLN A 607 43.35 -18.09 16.44
N GLY A 608 42.73 -18.94 17.27
CA GLY A 608 43.43 -20.02 17.96
C GLY A 608 43.85 -21.17 17.04
N ILE A 609 43.11 -21.44 15.97
CA ILE A 609 43.56 -22.35 14.90
C ILE A 609 44.80 -21.78 14.22
N ALA A 610 44.82 -20.50 13.86
CA ALA A 610 46.00 -19.90 13.26
C ALA A 610 47.22 -19.94 14.21
N GLU A 611 47.03 -19.64 15.50
CA GLU A 611 48.09 -19.73 16.52
C GLU A 611 48.62 -21.15 16.73
N HIS A 612 47.74 -22.17 16.73
CA HIS A 612 48.13 -23.58 16.90
C HIS A 612 49.18 -24.02 15.87
N PHE A 613 49.05 -23.56 14.63
CA PHE A 613 49.98 -23.88 13.54
C PHE A 613 51.16 -22.89 13.43
N GLY A 614 51.26 -21.89 14.32
CA GLY A 614 52.38 -20.95 14.40
C GLY A 614 52.14 -19.57 13.80
N GLY A 615 50.91 -19.23 13.41
CA GLY A 615 50.54 -17.85 13.04
C GLY A 615 50.56 -16.90 14.24
N LYS A 616 50.82 -15.61 14.01
CA LYS A 616 50.77 -14.58 15.06
C LYS A 616 49.50 -13.74 14.96
N LEU A 617 49.03 -13.27 16.12
CA LEU A 617 47.91 -12.34 16.21
C LEU A 617 48.41 -10.94 16.56
N TYR A 618 47.79 -9.92 15.95
CA TYR A 618 47.95 -8.53 16.35
C TYR A 618 46.58 -7.90 16.62
N THR A 619 46.60 -6.72 17.24
CA THR A 619 45.40 -5.93 17.51
C THR A 619 45.19 -4.91 16.41
N LEU A 620 43.96 -4.76 15.94
CA LEU A 620 43.58 -3.69 15.02
C LEU A 620 43.76 -2.33 15.69
N GLU A 621 44.28 -1.35 14.96
CA GLU A 621 44.32 0.05 15.39
C GLU A 621 42.91 0.58 15.72
N HIS A 622 41.91 0.11 14.96
CA HIS A 622 40.50 0.39 15.18
C HIS A 622 39.72 -0.93 15.33
N PRO A 623 39.35 -1.32 16.56
CA PRO A 623 38.51 -2.48 16.81
C PRO A 623 37.19 -2.45 16.06
N ILE A 624 36.70 -3.63 15.66
CA ILE A 624 35.47 -3.80 14.90
C ILE A 624 34.50 -4.63 15.72
N HIS A 625 33.59 -3.96 16.44
CA HIS A 625 32.55 -4.59 17.26
C HIS A 625 31.17 -4.20 16.73
N GLY A 626 30.40 -5.19 16.26
CA GLY A 626 29.04 -4.94 15.75
C GLY A 626 28.99 -4.15 14.43
N LYS A 627 30.01 -4.27 13.59
CA LYS A 627 30.03 -3.61 12.27
C LYS A 627 30.08 -4.66 11.17
N SER A 628 29.51 -4.31 10.03
CA SER A 628 29.57 -5.15 8.84
C SER A 628 30.76 -4.78 7.94
N SER A 629 31.20 -5.72 7.11
CA SER A 629 32.23 -5.47 6.08
C SER A 629 31.95 -6.33 4.86
N LYS A 630 32.38 -5.87 3.68
CA LYS A 630 32.41 -6.70 2.47
C LYS A 630 33.51 -7.75 2.61
N ILE A 631 33.13 -9.01 2.46
CA ILE A 631 34.01 -10.18 2.51
C ILE A 631 34.18 -10.72 1.09
N PHE A 632 35.42 -10.69 0.61
CA PHE A 632 35.82 -11.27 -0.67
C PHE A 632 36.41 -12.65 -0.45
N HIS A 633 35.95 -13.66 -1.18
CA HIS A 633 36.38 -15.04 -1.02
C HIS A 633 36.85 -15.68 -2.32
N ASN A 634 37.39 -16.90 -2.23
CA ASN A 634 37.91 -17.66 -3.36
C ASN A 634 36.83 -18.49 -4.10
N GLU A 635 35.58 -18.47 -3.64
CA GLU A 635 34.42 -19.18 -4.22
C GLU A 635 34.54 -20.72 -4.20
N LYS A 636 35.46 -21.24 -3.38
CA LYS A 636 35.73 -22.67 -3.21
C LYS A 636 35.29 -23.18 -1.83
N SER A 637 35.20 -24.49 -1.71
CA SER A 637 34.87 -25.22 -0.47
C SER A 637 33.69 -24.58 0.28
N ILE A 638 33.89 -24.11 1.51
CA ILE A 638 32.85 -23.54 2.38
C ILE A 638 32.19 -22.26 1.85
N PHE A 639 32.80 -21.59 0.86
CA PHE A 639 32.26 -20.38 0.23
C PHE A 639 31.57 -20.64 -1.13
N LYS A 640 31.55 -21.90 -1.60
CA LYS A 640 31.01 -22.23 -2.92
C LYS A 640 29.51 -21.89 -3.00
N GLY A 641 29.16 -21.03 -3.96
CA GLY A 641 27.79 -20.60 -4.23
C GLY A 641 27.29 -19.42 -3.38
N LEU A 642 28.15 -18.83 -2.54
CA LEU A 642 27.86 -17.55 -1.88
C LEU A 642 28.23 -16.38 -2.80
N PRO A 643 27.54 -15.23 -2.72
CA PRO A 643 27.89 -14.02 -3.47
C PRO A 643 29.28 -13.50 -3.09
N ASN A 644 30.04 -13.01 -4.08
CA ASN A 644 31.39 -12.49 -3.88
C ASN A 644 31.50 -11.05 -4.41
N PRO A 645 31.62 -10.03 -3.54
CA PRO A 645 31.63 -10.12 -2.08
C PRO A 645 30.22 -10.29 -1.48
N PHE A 646 30.15 -10.78 -0.23
CA PHE A 646 28.96 -10.68 0.62
C PHE A 646 29.24 -9.81 1.86
N ILE A 647 28.18 -9.40 2.57
CA ILE A 647 28.29 -8.60 3.80
C ILE A 647 28.24 -9.52 5.02
N ALA A 648 29.23 -9.40 5.92
CA ALA A 648 29.26 -10.16 7.17
C ALA A 648 29.55 -9.28 8.39
N GLY A 649 28.98 -9.66 9.53
CA GLY A 649 29.21 -9.05 10.84
C GLY A 649 30.56 -9.42 11.45
N ARG A 650 31.23 -8.45 12.07
CA ARG A 650 32.52 -8.62 12.73
C ARG A 650 32.47 -8.13 14.18
N TYR A 651 33.03 -8.94 15.08
CA TYR A 651 33.15 -8.67 16.52
C TYR A 651 34.56 -9.04 17.00
N HIS A 652 35.58 -8.37 16.47
CA HIS A 652 36.97 -8.69 16.81
C HIS A 652 37.86 -7.46 16.94
N SER A 653 38.80 -7.56 17.88
CA SER A 653 39.94 -6.66 18.02
C SER A 653 41.23 -7.31 17.50
N LEU A 654 41.34 -8.63 17.60
CA LEU A 654 42.50 -9.40 17.16
C LEU A 654 42.33 -9.87 15.72
N TYR A 655 43.42 -9.93 14.97
CA TYR A 655 43.44 -10.48 13.62
C TYR A 655 44.71 -11.31 13.40
N VAL A 656 44.60 -12.29 12.50
CA VAL A 656 45.73 -13.12 12.09
C VAL A 656 46.64 -12.34 11.15
N ASP A 657 47.92 -12.27 11.48
CA ASP A 657 48.93 -11.63 10.66
C ASP A 657 49.23 -12.45 9.40
N ARG A 658 49.19 -11.77 8.26
CA ARG A 658 49.43 -12.40 6.96
C ARG A 658 50.88 -12.83 6.78
N ALA A 659 51.84 -12.07 7.31
CA ALA A 659 53.26 -12.34 7.10
C ALA A 659 53.74 -13.58 7.87
N THR A 660 53.03 -13.95 8.94
CA THR A 660 53.36 -15.11 9.78
C THR A 660 52.40 -16.28 9.60
N LEU A 661 51.39 -16.17 8.74
CA LEU A 661 50.48 -17.27 8.45
C LEU A 661 51.27 -18.45 7.82
N PRO A 662 51.25 -19.65 8.42
CA PRO A 662 51.99 -20.80 7.90
C PRO A 662 51.59 -21.18 6.48
N GLU A 663 52.55 -21.64 5.67
CA GLU A 663 52.32 -22.04 4.27
C GLU A 663 51.35 -23.22 4.11
N CYS A 664 51.04 -23.94 5.17
CA CYS A 664 50.05 -25.01 5.16
C CYS A 664 48.60 -24.50 4.99
N PHE A 665 48.35 -23.19 5.15
CA PHE A 665 47.04 -22.57 4.93
C PHE A 665 46.91 -21.91 3.56
N GLU A 666 45.70 -21.97 3.01
CA GLU A 666 45.21 -21.07 1.98
C GLU A 666 44.32 -20.00 2.64
N ILE A 667 44.49 -18.73 2.25
CA ILE A 667 43.58 -17.64 2.65
C ILE A 667 42.33 -17.73 1.77
N THR A 668 41.21 -18.14 2.35
CA THR A 668 39.95 -18.39 1.63
C THR A 668 39.04 -17.16 1.57
N ALA A 669 39.18 -16.23 2.53
CA ALA A 669 38.43 -14.98 2.53
C ALA A 669 39.24 -13.81 3.11
N LYS A 670 38.93 -12.59 2.66
CA LYS A 670 39.55 -11.34 3.10
C LYS A 670 38.59 -10.13 3.04
N THR A 671 38.90 -9.09 3.78
CA THR A 671 38.28 -7.76 3.59
C THR A 671 38.87 -7.03 2.39
N GLU A 672 38.28 -5.91 1.99
CA GLU A 672 38.81 -5.01 0.94
C GLU A 672 40.26 -4.58 1.21
N ASN A 673 40.58 -4.27 2.47
CA ASN A 673 41.94 -3.88 2.89
C ASN A 673 42.88 -5.09 3.11
N GLY A 674 42.48 -6.30 2.72
CA GLY A 674 43.32 -7.48 2.75
C GLY A 674 43.44 -8.21 4.09
N LEU A 675 42.73 -7.78 5.14
CA LEU A 675 42.67 -8.53 6.41
C LEU A 675 42.08 -9.92 6.18
N ILE A 676 42.72 -10.95 6.74
CA ILE A 676 42.30 -12.35 6.63
C ILE A 676 40.96 -12.54 7.34
N MET A 677 39.99 -13.11 6.62
CA MET A 677 38.65 -13.38 7.10
C MET A 677 38.28 -14.86 7.05
N GLY A 678 39.07 -15.68 6.36
CA GLY A 678 38.94 -17.13 6.36
C GLY A 678 40.23 -17.80 5.93
N ILE A 679 40.49 -18.96 6.51
CA ILE A 679 41.63 -19.83 6.17
C ILE A 679 41.17 -21.29 6.05
N GLN A 680 41.88 -22.07 5.25
CA GLN A 680 41.67 -23.51 5.13
C GLN A 680 43.01 -24.23 4.99
N HIS A 681 43.21 -25.30 5.75
CA HIS A 681 44.43 -26.09 5.67
C HIS A 681 44.46 -26.88 4.35
N LYS A 682 45.61 -26.93 3.70
CA LYS A 682 45.75 -27.52 2.35
C LYS A 682 45.55 -29.04 2.33
N THR A 683 45.81 -29.71 3.45
CA THR A 683 45.79 -31.19 3.54
C THR A 683 44.97 -31.77 4.69
N LEU A 684 44.58 -30.97 5.68
CA LEU A 684 43.84 -31.43 6.87
C LEU A 684 42.42 -30.86 6.78
N PRO A 685 41.41 -31.54 7.34
CA PRO A 685 40.03 -31.05 7.36
C PRO A 685 39.84 -29.92 8.41
N VAL A 686 40.57 -28.82 8.22
CA VAL A 686 40.57 -27.65 9.10
C VAL A 686 40.25 -26.41 8.30
N ALA A 687 39.20 -25.69 8.69
CA ALA A 687 38.86 -24.39 8.13
C ALA A 687 38.37 -23.44 9.23
N SER A 688 38.42 -22.14 8.99
CA SER A 688 37.90 -21.18 9.97
C SER A 688 37.58 -19.84 9.34
N VAL A 689 36.73 -19.07 10.02
CA VAL A 689 36.33 -17.72 9.61
C VAL A 689 36.43 -16.72 10.76
N GLN A 690 36.88 -15.50 10.46
CA GLN A 690 37.04 -14.44 11.47
C GLN A 690 35.75 -13.64 11.71
N PHE A 691 34.90 -13.52 10.69
CA PHE A 691 33.57 -12.90 10.82
C PHE A 691 32.60 -13.88 11.50
N HIS A 692 31.42 -13.40 11.89
CA HIS A 692 30.41 -14.16 12.62
C HIS A 692 29.26 -14.57 11.68
N PRO A 693 29.18 -15.85 11.26
CA PRO A 693 28.10 -16.35 10.41
C PRO A 693 26.71 -16.18 11.03
N GLU A 694 26.61 -16.29 12.35
CA GLU A 694 25.37 -16.22 13.14
C GLU A 694 24.86 -14.80 13.36
N SER A 695 25.67 -13.78 13.06
CA SER A 695 25.29 -12.40 13.33
C SER A 695 24.10 -11.98 12.48
N ILE A 696 23.22 -11.14 13.05
CA ILE A 696 22.17 -10.44 12.31
C ILE A 696 22.73 -9.66 11.10
N LEU A 697 23.98 -9.20 11.18
CA LEU A 697 24.70 -8.50 10.11
C LEU A 697 25.14 -9.42 8.95
N THR A 698 25.01 -10.73 9.11
CA THR A 698 25.32 -11.78 8.11
C THR A 698 24.05 -12.52 7.66
N LEU A 699 22.87 -12.08 8.13
CA LEU A 699 21.60 -12.81 7.98
C LEU A 699 21.04 -12.79 6.54
N LYS A 700 21.42 -11.80 5.73
CA LYS A 700 20.92 -11.63 4.36
C LYS A 700 21.02 -12.94 3.58
N ASP A 701 19.92 -13.36 2.94
CA ASP A 701 19.80 -14.61 2.17
C ASP A 701 20.31 -15.88 2.91
N LYS A 702 20.23 -15.86 4.25
CA LYS A 702 20.74 -16.92 5.15
C LYS A 702 22.20 -17.31 4.87
N PHE A 703 23.07 -16.35 4.47
CA PHE A 703 24.47 -16.66 4.10
C PHE A 703 25.23 -17.41 5.18
N GLY A 704 25.07 -17.03 6.45
CA GLY A 704 25.68 -17.73 7.58
C GLY A 704 25.29 -19.21 7.64
N LEU A 705 24.00 -19.52 7.62
CA LEU A 705 23.50 -20.90 7.66
C LEU A 705 23.89 -21.70 6.40
N ARG A 706 23.92 -21.07 5.23
CA ARG A 706 24.44 -21.68 3.99
C ARG A 706 25.91 -22.06 4.12
N LEU A 707 26.72 -21.19 4.72
CA LEU A 707 28.14 -21.46 5.01
C LEU A 707 28.29 -22.62 6.00
N ILE A 708 27.52 -22.63 7.09
CA ILE A 708 27.55 -23.74 8.07
C ILE A 708 27.17 -25.07 7.42
N ASN A 709 26.17 -25.08 6.53
CA ASN A 709 25.85 -26.28 5.76
C ASN A 709 27.02 -26.77 4.89
N LYS A 710 27.76 -25.85 4.27
CA LYS A 710 28.98 -26.21 3.52
C LYS A 710 30.10 -26.69 4.42
N VAL A 711 30.24 -26.14 5.62
CA VAL A 711 31.20 -26.64 6.63
C VAL A 711 30.89 -28.10 6.96
N MET A 712 29.62 -28.42 7.24
CA MET A 712 29.19 -29.78 7.55
C MET A 712 29.47 -30.73 6.38
N THR A 713 29.12 -30.35 5.15
CA THR A 713 29.42 -31.21 3.98
C THR A 713 30.93 -31.35 3.72
N GLU A 714 31.66 -30.24 3.62
CA GLU A 714 33.04 -30.27 3.09
C GLU A 714 34.05 -30.82 4.09
N LEU A 715 33.89 -30.56 5.40
CA LEU A 715 34.84 -31.02 6.41
C LEU A 715 34.55 -32.43 6.90
N THR A 716 33.28 -32.83 7.00
CA THR A 716 32.91 -34.14 7.57
C THR A 716 32.80 -35.27 6.53
N SER A 717 32.92 -34.97 5.23
CA SER A 717 33.00 -35.99 4.17
C SER A 717 34.40 -36.55 3.95
N ILE A 718 35.45 -35.89 4.48
CA ILE A 718 36.85 -36.33 4.30
C ILE A 718 37.18 -37.55 5.19
N SER A 719 36.42 -37.78 6.27
CA SER A 719 36.64 -38.90 7.19
C SER A 719 36.15 -40.26 6.65
N GLU A 720 35.36 -40.30 5.58
CA GLU A 720 34.82 -41.54 5.00
C GLU A 720 35.78 -42.23 3.99
N GLN A 721 36.94 -41.62 3.68
CA GLN A 721 37.91 -42.14 2.69
C GLN A 721 39.25 -42.61 3.27
N THR A 722 39.39 -42.78 4.59
CA THR A 722 40.62 -43.31 5.22
C THR A 722 40.39 -44.50 6.10
#